data_AF-A0A964FLG2-F1
#
_entry.id   AF-A0A964FLG2-F1
#
_cell.length_a   1.000
_cell.length_b   1.000
_cell.length_c   1.000
_cell.angle_alpha   90.00
_cell.angle_beta   90.00
_cell.angle_gamma   90.00
#
_symmetry.space_group_name_H-M   'P 1'
#
loop_
_entity.id
_entity.type
_entity.pdbx_description
1 polymer ?
#
loop_
_entity_poly.entity_id
_entity_poly.type
_entity_poly.pdbx_seq_one_letter_code
_entity_poly.pdbx_strand_id
1 'polypeptide(L)'
;MAEIRGTVQADSLSGSPEDDIIFGLMGNDIIAGNAGSDSIFGGKDSDLIDGNSGRDSLFGDLGSDTVNGGEDNDFVFGGKDNDLIFGNSGNDVLSGDRGADILAGGDGGDVFVLSRYAAAEPFRTSGGASLGNADTIADFADRTDVIGLAGGLNFSDLNILDAGNDTVIQDRVTGEFLAILRGVNRNAIDQTDFTTNISSIVPNPPPPARTTAYALTPDNRIVGFSLSNPQSVITDFPVTGLQAGESLLGIDYRPANGVLYGVGSSNRLYTVNARTGEASQVGSGQFAVPLTPGAVGFDFNPTVDRIRFVNQAGQNGRLNPDTGSIVDADTLAAGVQLDGNLAYRAGDRNFGSSPAAVGAAYVNNFAGGTSTTLFVIDSNSDVLVRQDPPNNGVLNSIGSLGVDATSVLGFDIRSIGGREVAVAALEVGGVSGLYNINLTTGQASFAGQIAGGRQINGLALPLPTAYALTVRNGAETIVGFNEAAPRAILSDTAVTGLQPGESLLGIDFRPANGLLYGLGSSNRLYAIDPVTGAASQVGSGQFAVPLTPGAVGFDFNPTVDRIRLVNQAGQNVRLNPDTGAIVDSDTLTGGVQLDGNLAYRAGDPNVGNPTAAVGAGYVNNFAGATSTTLFVIDSNLDVLVRQDPPNNGVLNTIGPLGVDASSVLGFDIRSVGGNETALAAIDVGGVSSLYNINLTTGRASIVGQIGDGRSSIKGLALTLI
;
A
#
# COMPACT_ATOMS: atom_id res chain seq x y z
N MET A 1 19.89 15.73 3.94
CA MET A 1 19.02 14.52 3.82
C MET A 1 19.80 13.28 3.47
N ALA A 2 20.48 12.76 4.48
CA ALA A 2 20.95 11.39 4.52
C ALA A 2 19.85 10.47 5.05
N GLU A 3 19.84 9.23 4.57
CA GLU A 3 19.04 8.15 5.14
C GLU A 3 20.00 7.18 5.84
N ILE A 4 19.87 7.05 7.16
CA ILE A 4 20.76 6.28 8.03
C ILE A 4 19.97 5.12 8.63
N ARG A 5 20.54 3.91 8.61
CA ARG A 5 19.85 2.72 9.11
C ARG A 5 20.80 1.87 9.95
N GLY A 6 20.32 1.44 11.10
CA GLY A 6 20.90 0.37 11.91
C GLY A 6 20.65 -1.01 11.30
N THR A 7 20.78 -2.02 12.13
CA THR A 7 20.84 -3.43 11.77
C THR A 7 19.81 -4.20 12.60
N VAL A 8 20.10 -5.45 12.94
CA VAL A 8 19.26 -6.24 13.86
C VAL A 8 19.92 -6.39 15.23
N GLN A 9 20.99 -5.64 15.46
CA GLN A 9 21.82 -5.63 16.65
C GLN A 9 21.89 -4.18 17.16
N ALA A 10 22.29 -4.01 18.42
CA ALA A 10 22.55 -2.68 18.97
C ALA A 10 23.56 -1.89 18.14
N ASP A 11 23.15 -0.71 17.69
CA ASP A 11 23.91 0.19 16.85
C ASP A 11 24.19 1.54 17.54
N SER A 12 25.20 2.24 17.02
CA SER A 12 25.47 3.64 17.35
C SER A 12 25.38 4.45 16.06
N LEU A 13 24.27 5.19 15.93
CA LEU A 13 23.90 5.93 14.74
C LEU A 13 24.06 7.43 15.01
N SER A 14 24.59 8.15 14.03
CA SER A 14 24.76 9.61 14.09
C SER A 14 24.35 10.19 12.76
N GLY A 15 23.42 11.16 12.81
CA GLY A 15 23.07 12.04 11.73
C GLY A 15 24.23 12.94 11.29
N SER A 16 23.96 13.71 10.26
CA SER A 16 24.76 14.77 9.71
C SER A 16 24.29 16.13 10.27
N PRO A 17 24.91 17.25 9.87
CA PRO A 17 24.39 18.58 10.21
C PRO A 17 23.25 19.07 9.31
N GLU A 18 22.64 18.21 8.50
CA GLU A 18 21.48 18.51 7.64
C GLU A 18 20.28 17.67 8.10
N ASP A 19 19.06 18.04 7.70
CA ASP A 19 17.84 17.26 7.92
C ASP A 19 18.03 15.80 7.47
N ASP A 20 17.80 14.82 8.33
CA ASP A 20 18.05 13.40 8.11
C ASP A 20 16.84 12.51 8.39
N ILE A 21 16.91 11.27 7.88
CA ILE A 21 15.99 10.19 8.28
C ILE A 21 16.81 9.05 8.85
N ILE A 22 16.57 8.70 10.11
CA ILE A 22 17.34 7.67 10.83
C ILE A 22 16.42 6.56 11.32
N PHE A 23 16.81 5.30 11.11
CA PHE A 23 16.08 4.12 11.59
C PHE A 23 17.02 3.21 12.39
N GLY A 24 16.74 2.95 13.67
CA GLY A 24 17.46 1.95 14.49
C GLY A 24 17.16 0.52 14.07
N LEU A 25 15.88 0.22 13.83
CA LEU A 25 15.32 -1.07 13.39
C LEU A 25 15.10 -2.08 14.52
N MET A 26 16.09 -2.88 14.89
CA MET A 26 16.00 -3.82 16.01
C MET A 26 17.29 -3.79 16.82
N GLY A 27 17.18 -4.04 18.13
CA GLY A 27 18.31 -3.97 19.05
C GLY A 27 18.22 -2.70 19.89
N ASN A 28 19.07 -2.60 20.91
CA ASN A 28 19.09 -1.41 21.77
C ASN A 28 20.04 -0.37 21.16
N ASP A 29 19.50 0.62 20.48
CA ASP A 29 20.26 1.58 19.69
C ASP A 29 20.57 2.87 20.45
N ILE A 30 21.67 3.52 20.05
CA ILE A 30 22.01 4.88 20.46
C ILE A 30 22.00 5.74 19.21
N ILE A 31 21.07 6.69 19.14
CA ILE A 31 20.81 7.49 17.95
C ILE A 31 20.92 8.99 18.27
N ALA A 32 21.76 9.71 17.54
CA ALA A 32 21.87 11.16 17.61
C ALA A 32 21.51 11.79 16.26
N GLY A 33 20.54 12.71 16.21
CA GLY A 33 20.20 13.50 15.02
C GLY A 33 21.30 14.49 14.64
N ASN A 34 21.82 15.20 15.65
CA ASN A 34 22.75 16.33 15.56
C ASN A 34 22.06 17.63 15.17
N ALA A 35 22.33 18.19 13.99
CA ALA A 35 21.76 19.47 13.61
C ALA A 35 20.93 19.26 12.36
N GLY A 36 19.74 19.86 12.29
CA GLY A 36 18.82 19.61 11.20
C GLY A 36 17.40 19.42 11.73
N SER A 37 16.42 19.38 10.85
CA SER A 37 15.07 18.91 11.21
C SER A 37 14.97 17.44 10.84
N ASP A 38 15.24 16.58 11.81
CA ASP A 38 15.44 15.16 11.62
C ASP A 38 14.16 14.36 11.83
N SER A 39 14.14 13.15 11.27
CA SER A 39 13.12 12.16 11.57
C SER A 39 13.76 10.85 12.00
N ILE A 40 13.58 10.51 13.27
CA ILE A 40 14.27 9.39 13.90
C ILE A 40 13.28 8.36 14.40
N PHE A 41 13.52 7.09 14.05
CA PHE A 41 12.74 5.93 14.46
C PHE A 41 13.66 4.96 15.20
N GLY A 42 13.42 4.72 16.49
CA GLY A 42 14.15 3.74 17.31
C GLY A 42 13.93 2.33 16.77
N GLY A 43 12.68 1.88 16.82
CA GLY A 43 12.23 0.68 16.12
C GLY A 43 11.77 -0.39 17.08
N LYS A 44 12.65 -1.28 17.51
CA LYS A 44 12.32 -2.37 18.45
C LYS A 44 13.40 -2.47 19.51
N ASP A 45 12.96 -2.86 20.69
CA ASP A 45 13.78 -2.99 21.89
C ASP A 45 14.09 -1.59 22.47
N SER A 46 14.98 -1.48 23.46
CA SER A 46 15.11 -0.23 24.23
C SER A 46 16.16 0.70 23.63
N ASP A 47 15.71 1.84 23.12
CA ASP A 47 16.53 2.81 22.40
C ASP A 47 16.82 4.08 23.20
N LEU A 48 17.96 4.71 22.89
CA LEU A 48 18.33 6.06 23.35
C LEU A 48 18.39 6.98 22.14
N ILE A 49 17.46 7.93 22.06
CA ILE A 49 17.31 8.86 20.95
C ILE A 49 17.55 10.29 21.45
N ASP A 50 18.35 11.05 20.70
CA ASP A 50 18.65 12.45 20.95
C ASP A 50 18.55 13.27 19.65
N GLY A 51 17.49 14.06 19.50
CA GLY A 51 17.26 14.92 18.34
C GLY A 51 18.36 15.97 18.17
N ASN A 52 18.84 16.49 19.30
CA ASN A 52 19.80 17.59 19.39
C ASN A 52 19.20 18.93 18.92
N SER A 53 19.66 19.56 17.84
CA SER A 53 19.23 20.91 17.47
C SER A 53 18.42 20.93 16.18
N GLY A 54 17.25 21.54 16.23
CA GLY A 54 16.36 21.73 15.08
C GLY A 54 14.98 21.15 15.38
N ARG A 55 14.08 21.17 14.39
CA ARG A 55 12.69 20.75 14.63
C ARG A 55 12.53 19.29 14.26
N ASP A 56 12.63 18.43 15.25
CA ASP A 56 12.73 17.00 15.04
C ASP A 56 11.38 16.28 15.16
N SER A 57 11.33 15.10 14.55
CA SER A 57 10.23 14.15 14.68
C SER A 57 10.79 12.82 15.16
N LEU A 58 10.61 12.53 16.44
CA LEU A 58 11.24 11.42 17.14
C LEU A 58 10.21 10.36 17.53
N PHE A 59 10.51 9.10 17.22
CA PHE A 59 9.65 7.94 17.48
C PHE A 59 10.47 6.84 18.17
N GLY A 60 10.16 6.48 19.41
CA GLY A 60 10.75 5.31 20.09
C GLY A 60 10.27 3.99 19.48
N ASP A 61 8.99 3.95 19.10
CA ASP A 61 8.27 2.81 18.49
C ASP A 61 7.92 1.68 19.48
N LEU A 62 8.74 0.63 19.61
CA LEU A 62 8.43 -0.53 20.44
C LEU A 62 9.56 -0.80 21.44
N GLY A 63 9.29 -0.68 22.73
CA GLY A 63 10.29 -0.95 23.76
C GLY A 63 10.25 0.13 24.82
N SER A 64 11.09 0.00 25.85
CA SER A 64 11.21 1.07 26.85
C SER A 64 12.30 2.02 26.43
N ASP A 65 11.91 3.16 25.86
CA ASP A 65 12.79 4.09 25.18
C ASP A 65 13.12 5.31 26.03
N THR A 66 14.24 5.96 25.73
CA THR A 66 14.59 7.28 26.24
C THR A 66 14.75 8.23 25.06
N VAL A 67 13.88 9.22 24.96
CA VAL A 67 13.81 10.14 23.81
C VAL A 67 13.97 11.58 24.28
N ASN A 68 14.97 12.28 23.75
CA ASN A 68 15.23 13.70 23.98
C ASN A 68 15.00 14.48 22.69
N GLY A 69 14.08 15.45 22.71
CA GLY A 69 13.84 16.43 21.64
C GLY A 69 15.07 17.28 21.41
N GLY A 70 15.32 18.21 22.33
CA GLY A 70 16.55 18.99 22.37
C GLY A 70 16.30 20.50 22.25
N GLU A 71 16.91 21.15 21.28
CA GLU A 71 16.68 22.56 20.98
C GLU A 71 15.67 22.72 19.84
N ASP A 72 14.81 23.74 19.94
CA ASP A 72 13.71 24.06 19.02
C ASP A 72 12.45 23.20 19.25
N ASN A 73 11.43 23.42 18.43
CA ASN A 73 10.11 22.85 18.64
C ASN A 73 10.02 21.44 18.05
N ASP A 74 9.87 20.45 18.91
CA ASP A 74 9.94 19.05 18.55
C ASP A 74 8.59 18.33 18.62
N PHE A 75 8.52 17.23 17.87
CA PHE A 75 7.49 16.22 18.02
C PHE A 75 8.11 14.94 18.55
N VAL A 76 7.67 14.48 19.72
CA VAL A 76 8.22 13.30 20.38
C VAL A 76 7.12 12.29 20.73
N PHE A 77 7.31 11.06 20.26
CA PHE A 77 6.41 9.94 20.47
C PHE A 77 7.18 8.76 21.05
N GLY A 78 6.86 8.36 22.28
CA GLY A 78 7.47 7.21 22.95
C GLY A 78 7.15 5.92 22.20
N GLY A 79 5.88 5.53 22.22
CA GLY A 79 5.42 4.35 21.50
C GLY A 79 4.76 3.35 22.44
N LYS A 80 5.13 2.08 22.34
CA LYS A 80 4.62 1.06 23.27
C LYS A 80 5.66 0.74 24.32
N ASP A 81 5.15 0.36 25.49
CA ASP A 81 5.90 0.07 26.70
C ASP A 81 6.27 1.37 27.42
N ASN A 82 7.07 1.30 28.49
CA ASN A 82 7.25 2.45 29.38
C ASN A 82 8.41 3.33 28.92
N ASP A 83 8.11 4.57 28.54
CA ASP A 83 9.05 5.49 27.94
C ASP A 83 9.44 6.66 28.85
N LEU A 84 10.61 7.22 28.58
CA LEU A 84 11.11 8.45 29.18
C LEU A 84 11.32 9.51 28.11
N ILE A 85 10.52 10.57 28.15
CA ILE A 85 10.42 11.58 27.09
C ILE A 85 10.76 12.96 27.65
N PHE A 86 11.66 13.67 26.98
CA PHE A 86 12.04 15.04 27.27
C PHE A 86 11.89 15.92 26.02
N GLY A 87 11.10 16.99 26.08
CA GLY A 87 11.04 18.02 25.04
C GLY A 87 12.31 18.88 25.05
N ASN A 88 12.69 19.34 26.25
CA ASN A 88 13.81 20.22 26.54
C ASN A 88 13.52 21.69 26.26
N SER A 89 13.98 22.29 25.15
CA SER A 89 13.80 23.73 24.94
C SER A 89 13.10 24.00 23.62
N GLY A 90 11.96 24.67 23.67
CA GLY A 90 11.08 24.79 22.51
C GLY A 90 9.63 24.65 22.92
N ASN A 91 8.72 24.85 21.98
CA ASN A 91 7.32 24.51 22.20
C ASN A 91 7.06 23.13 21.61
N ASP A 92 7.03 22.11 22.45
CA ASP A 92 7.09 20.72 22.05
C ASP A 92 5.72 20.04 22.08
N VAL A 93 5.63 18.91 21.37
CA VAL A 93 4.46 18.02 21.41
C VAL A 93 4.90 16.64 21.82
N LEU A 94 4.45 16.19 22.99
CA LEU A 94 4.91 14.96 23.62
C LEU A 94 3.76 13.97 23.80
N SER A 95 3.99 12.71 23.42
CA SER A 95 3.04 11.61 23.60
C SER A 95 3.77 10.34 24.02
N GLY A 96 3.38 9.77 25.16
CA GLY A 96 3.86 8.45 25.58
C GLY A 96 3.28 7.32 24.73
N ASP A 97 2.05 7.50 24.23
CA ASP A 97 1.23 6.43 23.64
C ASP A 97 0.82 5.39 24.67
N ARG A 98 1.20 4.12 24.57
CA ARG A 98 0.71 3.09 25.52
C ARG A 98 1.84 2.64 26.43
N GLY A 99 1.73 2.97 27.69
CA GLY A 99 2.78 2.69 28.65
C GLY A 99 2.47 3.29 30.00
N ALA A 100 3.40 3.11 30.93
CA ALA A 100 3.50 3.97 32.09
C ALA A 100 4.65 4.94 31.84
N ASP A 101 4.35 6.05 31.17
CA ASP A 101 5.36 6.93 30.59
C ASP A 101 5.73 8.09 31.53
N ILE A 102 6.90 8.67 31.34
CA ILE A 102 7.33 9.89 32.02
C ILE A 102 7.62 10.94 30.95
N LEU A 103 6.89 12.05 31.00
CA LEU A 103 7.00 13.15 30.05
C LEU A 103 7.42 14.42 30.78
N ALA A 104 8.43 15.11 30.26
CA ALA A 104 8.85 16.44 30.70
C ALA A 104 8.93 17.37 29.48
N GLY A 105 8.18 18.47 29.51
CA GLY A 105 8.15 19.46 28.44
C GLY A 105 9.44 20.27 28.40
N GLY A 106 9.82 20.82 29.55
CA GLY A 106 10.97 21.70 29.70
C GLY A 106 10.61 23.18 29.53
N ASP A 107 11.43 23.92 28.81
CA ASP A 107 11.30 25.36 28.58
C ASP A 107 10.43 25.63 27.35
N GLY A 108 9.24 26.18 27.52
CA GLY A 108 8.39 26.60 26.41
C GLY A 108 6.92 26.50 26.76
N GLY A 109 6.06 26.50 25.75
CA GLY A 109 4.64 26.17 25.89
C GLY A 109 4.34 24.86 25.19
N ASP A 110 4.22 23.80 25.97
CA ASP A 110 4.23 22.43 25.48
C ASP A 110 2.84 21.82 25.40
N VAL A 111 2.71 20.79 24.57
CA VAL A 111 1.47 20.01 24.42
C VAL A 111 1.71 18.56 24.82
N PHE A 112 1.08 18.14 25.92
CA PHE A 112 1.09 16.74 26.35
C PHE A 112 -0.16 16.03 25.84
N VAL A 113 0.02 15.06 24.95
CA VAL A 113 -1.09 14.39 24.26
C VAL A 113 -1.53 13.15 25.03
N LEU A 114 -2.81 13.13 25.42
CA LEU A 114 -3.48 12.00 26.07
C LEU A 114 -4.51 11.41 25.12
N SER A 115 -4.54 10.08 25.04
CA SER A 115 -5.29 9.36 24.01
C SER A 115 -6.29 8.36 24.59
N ARG A 116 -7.42 8.18 23.90
CA ARG A 116 -8.31 7.01 24.06
C ARG A 116 -8.23 6.13 22.83
N TYR A 117 -8.14 4.82 23.01
CA TYR A 117 -8.09 3.83 21.95
C TYR A 117 -9.39 3.04 21.83
N ALA A 118 -9.76 2.72 20.59
CA ALA A 118 -10.96 1.93 20.29
C ALA A 118 -10.85 0.47 20.78
N ALA A 119 -9.63 -0.10 20.71
CA ALA A 119 -9.31 -1.44 21.20
C ALA A 119 -8.60 -1.37 22.56
N ALA A 120 -8.95 -2.29 23.46
CA ALA A 120 -8.31 -2.44 24.76
C ALA A 120 -7.12 -3.41 24.64
N GLU A 121 -5.91 -2.93 24.37
CA GLU A 121 -4.72 -3.80 24.36
C GLU A 121 -3.44 -3.01 24.73
N PRO A 122 -2.91 -3.13 25.96
CA PRO A 122 -3.53 -3.73 27.16
C PRO A 122 -4.67 -2.89 27.75
N PHE A 123 -4.75 -1.60 27.40
CA PHE A 123 -5.73 -0.64 27.92
C PHE A 123 -6.35 0.21 26.79
N ARG A 124 -7.43 0.94 27.10
CA ARG A 124 -8.16 1.87 26.21
C ARG A 124 -7.71 3.32 26.37
N THR A 125 -6.74 3.63 27.22
CA THR A 125 -6.14 4.97 27.37
C THR A 125 -4.63 4.93 27.17
N SER A 126 -3.98 6.10 27.06
CA SER A 126 -2.51 6.21 27.00
C SER A 126 -1.84 5.59 28.23
N GLY A 127 -2.37 5.92 29.41
CA GLY A 127 -1.97 5.29 30.66
C GLY A 127 -2.53 3.87 30.84
N GLY A 128 -3.55 3.70 31.69
CA GLY A 128 -4.18 2.38 31.85
C GLY A 128 -5.08 2.17 33.06
N ALA A 129 -5.33 0.90 33.39
CA ALA A 129 -6.38 0.50 34.33
C ALA A 129 -6.14 0.89 35.81
N SER A 130 -4.92 1.27 36.18
CA SER A 130 -4.57 1.66 37.55
C SER A 130 -3.75 2.95 37.57
N LEU A 131 -3.69 3.61 38.74
CA LEU A 131 -2.87 4.81 38.91
C LEU A 131 -1.38 4.56 38.61
N GLY A 132 -0.88 3.33 38.82
CA GLY A 132 0.49 2.96 38.48
C GLY A 132 0.74 2.77 36.98
N ASN A 133 -0.31 2.78 36.17
CA ASN A 133 -0.24 2.79 34.71
C ASN A 133 -0.49 4.18 34.13
N ALA A 134 -0.83 5.18 34.94
CA ALA A 134 -1.05 6.52 34.44
C ALA A 134 0.29 7.16 34.04
N ASP A 135 0.28 7.88 32.93
CA ASP A 135 1.44 8.67 32.49
C ASP A 135 1.80 9.69 33.56
N THR A 136 3.08 10.00 33.72
CA THR A 136 3.55 11.04 34.62
C THR A 136 4.01 12.24 33.81
N ILE A 137 3.26 13.34 33.89
CA ILE A 137 3.70 14.62 33.35
C ILE A 137 4.42 15.36 34.48
N ALA A 138 5.73 15.56 34.31
CA ALA A 138 6.65 15.91 35.38
C ALA A 138 6.67 17.39 35.75
N ASP A 139 6.38 18.28 34.80
CA ASP A 139 6.68 19.71 34.89
C ASP A 139 5.61 20.64 34.32
N PHE A 140 4.38 20.16 34.11
CA PHE A 140 3.26 20.94 33.56
C PHE A 140 3.10 22.32 34.20
N ALA A 141 3.21 23.37 33.38
CA ALA A 141 3.09 24.77 33.74
C ALA A 141 1.72 25.34 33.34
N ASP A 142 0.87 25.62 34.35
CA ASP A 142 -0.44 26.27 34.19
C ASP A 142 -0.36 27.55 33.33
N ARG A 143 -1.28 27.69 32.36
CA ARG A 143 -1.40 28.77 31.37
C ARG A 143 -0.27 28.89 30.34
N THR A 144 0.70 27.99 30.38
CA THR A 144 1.79 27.93 29.41
C THR A 144 1.68 26.65 28.59
N ASP A 145 1.51 25.53 29.27
CA ASP A 145 1.32 24.23 28.64
C ASP A 145 -0.17 23.91 28.43
N VAL A 146 -0.42 22.95 27.53
CA VAL A 146 -1.75 22.48 27.19
C VAL A 146 -1.78 20.96 27.14
N ILE A 147 -2.91 20.38 27.53
CA ILE A 147 -3.17 18.95 27.39
C ILE A 147 -3.96 18.69 26.10
N GLY A 148 -3.32 17.99 25.18
CA GLY A 148 -3.94 17.53 23.93
C GLY A 148 -4.84 16.32 24.18
N LEU A 149 -6.07 16.37 23.68
CA LEU A 149 -7.05 15.28 23.78
C LEU A 149 -7.22 14.61 22.41
N ALA A 150 -6.73 13.37 22.30
CA ALA A 150 -6.73 12.57 21.09
C ALA A 150 -7.71 11.38 21.18
N GLY A 151 -7.91 10.67 20.06
CA GLY A 151 -8.70 9.43 20.06
C GLY A 151 -10.19 9.63 20.41
N GLY A 152 -10.73 10.81 20.07
CA GLY A 152 -12.12 11.17 20.37
C GLY A 152 -12.38 11.58 21.81
N LEU A 153 -11.34 11.76 22.64
CA LEU A 153 -11.48 12.39 23.96
C LEU A 153 -11.94 13.84 23.84
N ASN A 154 -12.82 14.24 24.75
CA ASN A 154 -13.22 15.63 24.95
C ASN A 154 -13.10 15.98 26.43
N PHE A 155 -13.02 17.27 26.76
CA PHE A 155 -12.94 17.72 28.15
C PHE A 155 -14.10 17.19 29.02
N SER A 156 -15.30 17.04 28.44
CA SER A 156 -16.48 16.46 29.11
C SER A 156 -16.30 15.00 29.55
N ASP A 157 -15.34 14.30 28.94
CA ASP A 157 -15.07 12.90 29.21
C ASP A 157 -14.11 12.72 30.39
N LEU A 158 -13.58 13.80 30.97
CA LEU A 158 -12.53 13.70 31.97
C LEU A 158 -13.09 13.81 33.40
N ASN A 159 -12.55 12.97 34.27
CA ASN A 159 -12.55 13.18 35.71
C ASN A 159 -11.17 13.70 36.11
N ILE A 160 -11.12 14.94 36.59
CA ILE A 160 -9.90 15.54 37.11
C ILE A 160 -9.97 15.52 38.64
N LEU A 161 -9.07 14.78 39.26
CA LEU A 161 -9.12 14.37 40.66
C LEU A 161 -7.91 14.92 41.44
N ASP A 162 -8.14 15.36 42.67
CA ASP A 162 -7.06 15.71 43.62
C ASP A 162 -6.31 14.45 44.07
N ALA A 163 -4.98 14.48 44.03
CA ALA A 163 -4.10 13.44 44.54
C ALA A 163 -2.94 14.02 45.37
N GLY A 164 -3.27 14.66 46.48
CA GLY A 164 -2.27 15.30 47.34
C GLY A 164 -1.77 16.62 46.73
N ASN A 165 -0.49 16.67 46.34
CA ASN A 165 0.08 17.80 45.61
C ASN A 165 0.00 17.61 44.08
N ASP A 166 -0.50 16.46 43.63
CA ASP A 166 -0.61 16.12 42.22
C ASP A 166 -2.09 16.17 41.78
N THR A 167 -2.30 16.23 40.46
CA THR A 167 -3.62 16.14 39.84
C THR A 167 -3.68 14.88 38.97
N VAL A 168 -4.76 14.11 39.09
CA VAL A 168 -4.97 12.89 38.29
C VAL A 168 -6.05 13.14 37.25
N ILE A 169 -5.77 12.74 36.01
CA ILE A 169 -6.70 12.77 34.88
C ILE A 169 -7.14 11.34 34.59
N GLN A 170 -8.44 11.12 34.67
CA GLN A 170 -9.05 9.82 34.42
C GLN A 170 -10.11 9.97 33.34
N ASP A 171 -10.19 9.00 32.44
CA ASP A 171 -11.27 8.90 31.47
C ASP A 171 -12.54 8.38 32.15
N ARG A 172 -13.61 9.17 32.09
CA ARG A 172 -14.93 8.84 32.64
C ARG A 172 -15.64 7.72 31.88
N VAL A 173 -15.37 7.59 30.58
CA VAL A 173 -16.07 6.63 29.71
C VAL A 173 -15.53 5.22 29.95
N THR A 174 -14.21 5.08 30.03
CA THR A 174 -13.55 3.77 30.24
C THR A 174 -13.35 3.47 31.72
N GLY A 175 -13.21 4.49 32.57
CA GLY A 175 -12.79 4.36 33.97
C GLY A 175 -11.26 4.20 34.14
N GLU A 176 -10.51 4.23 33.05
CA GLU A 176 -9.04 4.09 33.05
C GLU A 176 -8.36 5.46 33.25
N PHE A 177 -7.12 5.43 33.71
CA PHE A 177 -6.31 6.60 33.98
C PHE A 177 -5.57 7.04 32.72
N LEU A 178 -5.45 8.35 32.54
CA LEU A 178 -4.68 8.97 31.46
C LEU A 178 -3.33 9.42 32.01
N ALA A 179 -3.33 10.35 32.98
CA ALA A 179 -2.09 10.95 33.47
C ALA A 179 -2.16 11.43 34.94
N ILE A 180 -0.98 11.66 35.51
CA ILE A 180 -0.70 12.33 36.77
C ILE A 180 0.14 13.57 36.46
N LEU A 181 -0.37 14.74 36.80
CA LEU A 181 0.34 16.01 36.73
C LEU A 181 1.05 16.25 38.05
N ARG A 182 2.37 16.14 38.07
CA ARG A 182 3.17 16.23 39.31
C ARG A 182 3.27 17.66 39.80
N GLY A 183 3.00 17.86 41.08
CA GLY A 183 3.10 19.18 41.73
C GLY A 183 2.05 20.19 41.27
N VAL A 184 1.09 19.80 40.44
CA VAL A 184 0.02 20.67 39.96
C VAL A 184 -1.23 20.49 40.81
N ASN A 185 -1.74 21.60 41.36
CA ASN A 185 -2.98 21.59 42.11
C ASN A 185 -4.19 21.51 41.16
N ARG A 186 -5.19 20.67 41.49
CA ARG A 186 -6.43 20.51 40.71
C ARG A 186 -7.12 21.83 40.34
N ASN A 187 -7.09 22.79 41.26
CA ASN A 187 -7.76 24.09 41.09
C ASN A 187 -7.00 25.06 40.19
N ALA A 188 -5.76 24.73 39.82
CA ALA A 188 -5.00 25.49 38.83
C ALA A 188 -5.45 25.17 37.41
N ILE A 189 -6.14 24.04 37.18
CA ILE A 189 -6.46 23.55 35.84
C ILE A 189 -7.96 23.62 35.58
N ASP A 190 -8.33 24.25 34.47
CA ASP A 190 -9.70 24.31 33.94
C ASP A 190 -9.78 23.85 32.48
N GLN A 191 -10.88 24.18 31.78
CA GLN A 191 -11.08 23.74 30.40
C GLN A 191 -10.09 24.38 29.41
N THR A 192 -9.54 25.55 29.74
CA THR A 192 -8.64 26.29 28.85
C THR A 192 -7.26 25.64 28.72
N ASP A 193 -6.89 24.77 29.66
CA ASP A 193 -5.68 23.97 29.63
C ASP A 193 -5.81 22.72 28.75
N PHE A 194 -6.93 22.52 28.04
CA PHE A 194 -7.17 21.36 27.17
C PHE A 194 -7.53 21.77 25.75
N THR A 195 -7.05 21.00 24.77
CA THR A 195 -7.38 21.19 23.35
C THR A 195 -7.67 19.88 22.64
N THR A 196 -8.65 19.88 21.72
CA THR A 196 -8.90 18.77 20.79
C THR A 196 -8.34 19.03 19.39
N ASN A 197 -7.80 20.23 19.14
CA ASN A 197 -7.24 20.61 17.85
C ASN A 197 -5.75 20.28 17.77
N ILE A 198 -5.43 18.98 17.74
CA ILE A 198 -4.05 18.47 17.72
C ILE A 198 -3.55 18.18 16.28
N SER A 199 -4.45 18.11 15.30
CA SER A 199 -4.14 17.72 13.91
C SER A 199 -3.33 18.73 13.10
N SER A 200 -3.20 19.98 13.56
CA SER A 200 -2.29 20.98 12.97
C SER A 200 -0.94 21.08 13.67
N ILE A 201 -0.71 20.27 14.71
CA ILE A 201 0.43 20.35 15.63
C ILE A 201 1.26 19.06 15.61
N VAL A 202 0.68 17.94 15.19
CA VAL A 202 1.37 16.66 14.98
C VAL A 202 1.75 16.51 13.49
N PRO A 203 3.05 16.52 13.11
CA PRO A 203 3.47 16.16 11.76
C PRO A 203 3.15 14.69 11.48
N ASN A 204 2.78 14.36 10.24
CA ASN A 204 2.81 12.95 9.81
C ASN A 204 4.27 12.48 9.80
N PRO A 205 4.62 11.34 10.40
CA PRO A 205 5.96 10.78 10.28
C PRO A 205 6.30 10.60 8.80
N PRO A 206 7.60 10.70 8.42
CA PRO A 206 8.01 10.27 7.10
C PRO A 206 7.53 8.83 6.84
N PRO A 207 7.10 8.50 5.62
CA PRO A 207 6.67 7.15 5.31
C PRO A 207 7.80 6.15 5.59
N PRO A 208 7.52 4.98 6.20
CA PRO A 208 8.54 3.97 6.42
C PRO A 208 9.18 3.54 5.10
N ALA A 209 10.40 3.02 5.21
CA ALA A 209 11.19 2.46 4.11
C ALA A 209 10.33 1.66 3.12
N ARG A 210 10.35 2.06 1.84
CA ARG A 210 9.48 1.43 0.84
C ARG A 210 10.19 0.25 0.22
N THR A 211 9.67 -0.95 0.49
CA THR A 211 10.07 -2.13 -0.30
C THR A 211 9.44 -2.01 -1.69
N THR A 212 10.25 -1.65 -2.67
CA THR A 212 9.82 -1.47 -4.07
C THR A 212 10.40 -2.51 -5.02
N ALA A 213 11.19 -3.45 -4.49
CA ALA A 213 11.73 -4.62 -5.17
C ALA A 213 12.02 -5.74 -4.15
N TYR A 214 11.99 -6.98 -4.63
CA TYR A 214 12.40 -8.16 -3.86
C TYR A 214 13.47 -8.93 -4.63
N ALA A 215 14.49 -9.39 -3.92
CA ALA A 215 15.49 -10.32 -4.42
C ALA A 215 15.32 -11.69 -3.78
N LEU A 216 15.53 -12.74 -4.58
CA LEU A 216 15.78 -14.09 -4.09
C LEU A 216 17.28 -14.27 -3.90
N THR A 217 17.69 -14.84 -2.77
CA THR A 217 19.10 -15.17 -2.49
C THR A 217 19.37 -16.66 -2.71
N PRO A 218 20.61 -17.08 -3.00
CA PRO A 218 20.99 -18.50 -3.07
C PRO A 218 20.69 -19.30 -1.80
N ASP A 219 20.69 -18.67 -0.62
CA ASP A 219 20.28 -19.27 0.66
C ASP A 219 18.74 -19.45 0.79
N ASN A 220 18.01 -19.26 -0.30
CA ASN A 220 16.56 -19.36 -0.40
C ASN A 220 15.83 -18.40 0.57
N ARG A 221 16.15 -17.11 0.46
CA ARG A 221 15.55 -16.02 1.25
C ARG A 221 14.98 -14.95 0.33
N ILE A 222 13.90 -14.31 0.76
CA ILE A 222 13.29 -13.16 0.09
C ILE A 222 13.74 -11.91 0.82
N VAL A 223 14.48 -11.06 0.11
CA VAL A 223 15.05 -9.81 0.64
C VAL A 223 14.36 -8.64 -0.04
N GLY A 224 13.64 -7.82 0.72
CA GLY A 224 13.00 -6.60 0.22
C GLY A 224 13.92 -5.39 0.33
N PHE A 225 13.95 -4.54 -0.69
CA PHE A 225 14.74 -3.31 -0.74
C PHE A 225 14.04 -2.22 -1.57
N SER A 226 14.60 -1.01 -1.61
CA SER A 226 14.09 0.07 -2.46
C SER A 226 14.92 0.22 -3.74
N LEU A 227 14.28 0.40 -4.90
CA LEU A 227 14.97 0.75 -6.14
C LEU A 227 15.75 2.08 -6.05
N SER A 228 15.33 3.01 -5.18
CA SER A 228 16.03 4.28 -4.95
C SER A 228 17.25 4.14 -4.04
N ASN A 229 17.31 3.07 -3.24
CA ASN A 229 18.41 2.76 -2.33
C ASN A 229 18.60 1.23 -2.27
N PRO A 230 19.13 0.61 -3.35
CA PRO A 230 19.15 -0.84 -3.46
C PRO A 230 20.08 -1.53 -2.48
N GLN A 231 21.01 -0.78 -1.86
CA GLN A 231 21.95 -1.33 -0.90
C GLN A 231 21.30 -1.66 0.44
N SER A 232 20.21 -0.96 0.80
CA SER A 232 19.55 -1.16 2.07
C SER A 232 18.59 -2.35 2.04
N VAL A 233 18.76 -3.28 2.98
CA VAL A 233 17.79 -4.34 3.26
C VAL A 233 16.69 -3.78 4.15
N ILE A 234 15.45 -3.84 3.67
CA ILE A 234 14.25 -3.42 4.40
C ILE A 234 13.57 -4.62 5.06
N THR A 235 13.54 -5.76 4.38
CA THR A 235 13.00 -7.02 4.91
C THR A 235 13.87 -8.20 4.49
N ASP A 236 13.95 -9.24 5.32
CA ASP A 236 14.70 -10.46 5.01
C ASP A 236 14.03 -11.69 5.65
N PHE A 237 13.39 -12.53 4.84
CA PHE A 237 12.66 -13.71 5.30
C PHE A 237 13.17 -15.01 4.66
N PRO A 238 13.37 -16.09 5.44
CA PRO A 238 13.69 -17.40 4.87
C PRO A 238 12.47 -17.98 4.15
N VAL A 239 12.68 -18.57 2.97
CA VAL A 239 11.62 -19.29 2.27
C VAL A 239 11.35 -20.62 2.97
N THR A 240 10.09 -20.86 3.31
CA THR A 240 9.60 -22.07 3.97
C THR A 240 8.45 -22.70 3.17
N GLY A 241 8.00 -23.91 3.51
CA GLY A 241 6.86 -24.56 2.82
C GLY A 241 7.18 -25.27 1.50
N LEU A 242 8.43 -25.26 1.04
CA LEU A 242 8.90 -26.05 -0.10
C LEU A 242 9.04 -27.55 0.23
N GLN A 243 9.18 -28.39 -0.80
CA GLN A 243 9.54 -29.80 -0.60
C GLN A 243 10.94 -29.92 0.02
N ALA A 244 11.18 -31.02 0.74
CA ALA A 244 12.46 -31.25 1.40
C ALA A 244 13.63 -31.22 0.39
N GLY A 245 14.62 -30.34 0.64
CA GLY A 245 15.79 -30.16 -0.22
C GLY A 245 15.57 -29.29 -1.46
N GLU A 246 14.38 -28.71 -1.62
CA GLU A 246 14.07 -27.78 -2.71
C GLU A 246 14.41 -26.34 -2.35
N SER A 247 14.79 -25.56 -3.37
CA SER A 247 15.01 -24.11 -3.31
C SER A 247 14.29 -23.45 -4.47
N LEU A 248 14.00 -22.16 -4.39
CA LEU A 248 13.51 -21.40 -5.54
C LEU A 248 14.67 -21.10 -6.52
N LEU A 249 14.33 -21.05 -7.80
CA LEU A 249 15.25 -20.75 -8.92
C LEU A 249 15.02 -19.35 -9.51
N GLY A 250 13.85 -18.77 -9.26
CA GLY A 250 13.42 -17.47 -9.79
C GLY A 250 12.07 -17.12 -9.19
N ILE A 251 11.74 -15.82 -9.22
CA ILE A 251 10.52 -15.26 -8.65
C ILE A 251 9.96 -14.18 -9.57
N ASP A 252 8.64 -14.02 -9.61
CA ASP A 252 7.98 -12.88 -10.25
C ASP A 252 6.57 -12.67 -9.70
N TYR A 253 6.05 -11.44 -9.77
CA TYR A 253 4.69 -11.08 -9.37
C TYR A 253 3.70 -11.33 -10.51
N ARG A 254 2.59 -12.01 -10.21
CA ARG A 254 1.46 -12.11 -11.14
C ARG A 254 0.68 -10.78 -11.14
N PRO A 255 0.60 -10.04 -12.26
CA PRO A 255 -0.09 -8.75 -12.31
C PRO A 255 -1.57 -8.86 -11.94
N ALA A 256 -2.20 -9.99 -12.27
CA ALA A 256 -3.61 -10.23 -12.03
C ALA A 256 -4.00 -10.23 -10.54
N ASN A 257 -3.10 -10.58 -9.62
CA ASN A 257 -3.45 -10.67 -8.20
C ASN A 257 -2.37 -10.13 -7.26
N GLY A 258 -1.25 -9.65 -7.78
CA GLY A 258 -0.15 -9.12 -6.98
C GLY A 258 0.52 -10.17 -6.10
N VAL A 259 0.33 -11.47 -6.35
CA VAL A 259 0.97 -12.55 -5.61
C VAL A 259 2.33 -12.85 -6.22
N LEU A 260 3.34 -13.03 -5.38
CA LEU A 260 4.67 -13.48 -5.79
C LEU A 260 4.64 -14.99 -6.05
N TYR A 261 5.13 -15.40 -7.20
CA TYR A 261 5.32 -16.80 -7.55
C TYR A 261 6.81 -17.12 -7.62
N GLY A 262 7.15 -18.39 -7.44
CA GLY A 262 8.49 -18.89 -7.65
C GLY A 262 8.52 -20.29 -8.24
N VAL A 263 9.54 -20.57 -9.04
CA VAL A 263 9.81 -21.92 -9.57
C VAL A 263 10.79 -22.63 -8.66
N GLY A 264 10.41 -23.78 -8.15
CA GLY A 264 11.27 -24.63 -7.33
C GLY A 264 12.23 -25.47 -8.15
N SER A 265 13.40 -25.79 -7.56
CA SER A 265 14.46 -26.61 -8.16
C SER A 265 14.04 -28.06 -8.42
N SER A 266 12.90 -28.49 -7.88
CA SER A 266 12.28 -29.78 -8.19
C SER A 266 11.22 -29.72 -9.30
N ASN A 267 11.19 -28.64 -10.10
CA ASN A 267 10.23 -28.41 -11.18
C ASN A 267 8.79 -28.27 -10.69
N ARG A 268 8.57 -27.44 -9.67
CA ARG A 268 7.24 -27.12 -9.14
C ARG A 268 7.03 -25.61 -9.15
N LEU A 269 5.79 -25.19 -9.22
CA LEU A 269 5.41 -23.78 -9.08
C LEU A 269 4.89 -23.55 -7.66
N TYR A 270 5.24 -22.41 -7.08
CA TYR A 270 4.83 -21.99 -5.75
C TYR A 270 4.27 -20.57 -5.80
N THR A 271 3.27 -20.28 -4.97
CA THR A 271 3.06 -18.92 -4.46
C THR A 271 3.94 -18.71 -3.24
N VAL A 272 4.41 -17.49 -3.01
CA VAL A 272 5.32 -17.12 -1.92
C VAL A 272 4.80 -15.86 -1.24
N ASN A 273 4.66 -15.88 0.07
CA ASN A 273 4.39 -14.67 0.83
C ASN A 273 5.70 -13.89 1.05
N ALA A 274 5.88 -12.77 0.36
CA ALA A 274 7.11 -11.98 0.42
C ALA A 274 7.44 -11.40 1.81
N ARG A 275 6.47 -11.41 2.76
CA ARG A 275 6.64 -10.89 4.13
C ARG A 275 6.89 -11.96 5.19
N THR A 276 6.73 -13.22 4.84
CA THR A 276 6.97 -14.33 5.79
C THR A 276 7.89 -15.39 5.21
N GLY A 277 8.08 -15.38 3.89
CA GLY A 277 8.77 -16.42 3.13
C GLY A 277 7.97 -17.71 3.00
N GLU A 278 6.74 -17.79 3.52
CA GLU A 278 5.93 -19.00 3.42
C GLU A 278 5.50 -19.25 1.97
N ALA A 279 5.87 -20.41 1.43
CA ALA A 279 5.51 -20.85 0.10
C ALA A 279 4.44 -21.93 0.12
N SER A 280 3.53 -21.89 -0.86
CA SER A 280 2.48 -22.89 -1.06
C SER A 280 2.52 -23.40 -2.50
N GLN A 281 2.52 -24.72 -2.67
CA GLN A 281 2.62 -25.31 -4.00
C GLN A 281 1.35 -25.00 -4.83
N VAL A 282 1.55 -24.60 -6.08
CA VAL A 282 0.51 -24.47 -7.09
C VAL A 282 0.36 -25.80 -7.83
N GLY A 283 -0.88 -26.31 -7.87
CA GLY A 283 -1.14 -27.65 -8.36
C GLY A 283 -0.55 -28.75 -7.47
N SER A 284 -0.58 -30.00 -7.93
CA SER A 284 -0.18 -31.16 -7.11
C SER A 284 1.11 -31.87 -7.59
N GLY A 285 1.63 -31.52 -8.77
CA GLY A 285 2.70 -32.27 -9.44
C GLY A 285 3.93 -31.44 -9.81
N GLN A 286 4.95 -32.14 -10.30
CA GLN A 286 6.06 -31.53 -11.02
C GLN A 286 5.65 -31.19 -12.46
N PHE A 287 6.41 -30.34 -13.13
CA PHE A 287 6.23 -30.05 -14.54
C PHE A 287 6.37 -31.33 -15.38
N ALA A 288 5.47 -31.48 -16.36
CA ALA A 288 5.46 -32.65 -17.25
C ALA A 288 6.73 -32.76 -18.11
N VAL A 289 7.38 -31.64 -18.41
CA VAL A 289 8.70 -31.55 -19.02
C VAL A 289 9.62 -30.84 -18.02
N PRO A 290 10.69 -31.47 -17.53
CA PRO A 290 11.56 -30.85 -16.54
C PRO A 290 12.39 -29.71 -17.14
N LEU A 291 12.69 -28.72 -16.31
CA LEU A 291 13.68 -27.70 -16.63
C LEU A 291 15.07 -28.31 -16.54
N THR A 292 15.90 -28.01 -17.54
CA THR A 292 17.33 -28.30 -17.51
C THR A 292 17.95 -27.45 -16.39
N PRO A 293 18.79 -28.02 -15.52
CA PRO A 293 19.44 -27.26 -14.45
C PRO A 293 20.21 -26.05 -14.99
N GLY A 294 20.09 -24.91 -14.32
CA GLY A 294 20.74 -23.65 -14.69
C GLY A 294 19.90 -22.45 -14.26
N ALA A 295 20.36 -21.24 -14.60
CA ALA A 295 19.60 -20.02 -14.37
C ALA A 295 18.33 -19.99 -15.24
N VAL A 296 17.25 -19.45 -14.67
CA VAL A 296 15.92 -19.42 -15.29
C VAL A 296 15.40 -17.99 -15.26
N GLY A 297 15.04 -17.47 -16.43
CA GLY A 297 14.21 -16.27 -16.54
C GLY A 297 12.76 -16.67 -16.42
N PHE A 298 12.00 -15.94 -15.60
CA PHE A 298 10.64 -16.29 -15.21
C PHE A 298 9.84 -15.00 -15.12
N ASP A 299 8.75 -14.89 -15.89
CA ASP A 299 7.97 -13.64 -15.94
C ASP A 299 6.52 -13.85 -16.38
N PHE A 300 5.59 -13.08 -15.83
CA PHE A 300 4.19 -13.15 -16.18
C PHE A 300 3.87 -12.37 -17.47
N ASN A 301 3.22 -13.05 -18.41
CA ASN A 301 2.53 -12.38 -19.49
C ASN A 301 1.11 -11.99 -19.02
N PRO A 302 0.80 -10.69 -18.83
CA PRO A 302 -0.52 -10.26 -18.36
C PRO A 302 -1.63 -10.46 -19.40
N THR A 303 -1.34 -10.40 -20.70
CA THR A 303 -2.40 -10.45 -21.75
C THR A 303 -3.08 -11.80 -21.86
N VAL A 304 -2.34 -12.88 -21.62
CA VAL A 304 -2.83 -14.26 -21.70
C VAL A 304 -2.83 -14.95 -20.34
N ASP A 305 -2.37 -14.25 -19.30
CA ASP A 305 -2.20 -14.73 -17.94
C ASP A 305 -1.48 -16.09 -17.91
N ARG A 306 -0.26 -16.08 -18.46
CA ARG A 306 0.64 -17.24 -18.50
C ARG A 306 2.00 -16.82 -18.03
N ILE A 307 2.69 -17.75 -17.39
CA ILE A 307 4.06 -17.52 -16.97
C ILE A 307 4.99 -17.97 -18.08
N ARG A 308 5.82 -17.08 -18.60
CA ARG A 308 6.95 -17.42 -19.46
C ARG A 308 8.08 -17.95 -18.60
N PHE A 309 8.75 -18.97 -19.09
CA PHE A 309 10.10 -19.28 -18.63
C PHE A 309 11.05 -19.45 -19.81
N VAL A 310 12.29 -19.02 -19.59
CA VAL A 310 13.45 -19.24 -20.45
C VAL A 310 14.61 -19.68 -19.60
N ASN A 311 15.59 -20.39 -20.15
CA ASN A 311 16.77 -20.75 -19.36
C ASN A 311 18.06 -20.78 -20.16
N GLN A 312 19.15 -20.95 -19.42
CA GLN A 312 20.50 -21.02 -19.96
C GLN A 312 20.70 -22.15 -20.99
N ALA A 313 19.89 -23.21 -20.93
CA ALA A 313 19.93 -24.33 -21.88
C ALA A 313 19.18 -24.03 -23.20
N GLY A 314 18.59 -22.85 -23.35
CA GLY A 314 17.82 -22.46 -24.53
C GLY A 314 16.38 -22.98 -24.54
N GLN A 315 15.88 -23.51 -23.41
CA GLN A 315 14.46 -23.88 -23.29
C GLN A 315 13.60 -22.63 -23.22
N ASN A 316 12.39 -22.73 -23.76
CA ASN A 316 11.37 -21.70 -23.80
C ASN A 316 10.02 -22.37 -23.57
N GLY A 317 9.20 -21.85 -22.68
CA GLY A 317 7.90 -22.45 -22.42
C GLY A 317 6.97 -21.55 -21.63
N ARG A 318 5.75 -22.05 -21.44
CA ARG A 318 4.70 -21.37 -20.69
C ARG A 318 4.14 -22.28 -19.61
N LEU A 319 3.82 -21.71 -18.45
CA LEU A 319 3.08 -22.37 -17.37
C LEU A 319 1.71 -21.71 -17.21
N ASN A 320 0.73 -22.51 -16.81
CA ASN A 320 -0.56 -22.04 -16.34
C ASN A 320 -0.43 -21.70 -14.82
N PRO A 321 -0.68 -20.43 -14.43
CA PRO A 321 -0.43 -19.98 -13.06
C PRO A 321 -1.42 -20.51 -12.02
N ASP A 322 -2.56 -21.06 -12.43
CA ASP A 322 -3.57 -21.60 -11.52
C ASP A 322 -3.37 -23.10 -11.26
N THR A 323 -2.80 -23.81 -12.23
CA THR A 323 -2.63 -25.28 -12.17
C THR A 323 -1.18 -25.74 -12.03
N GLY A 324 -0.21 -24.86 -12.28
CA GLY A 324 1.22 -25.20 -12.32
C GLY A 324 1.63 -26.08 -13.51
N SER A 325 0.73 -26.37 -14.45
CA SER A 325 0.99 -27.22 -15.61
C SER A 325 1.65 -26.44 -16.75
N ILE A 326 2.48 -27.12 -17.55
CA ILE A 326 2.99 -26.56 -18.80
C ILE A 326 1.84 -26.38 -19.80
N VAL A 327 1.83 -25.25 -20.50
CA VAL A 327 0.96 -25.02 -21.66
C VAL A 327 1.58 -25.72 -22.86
N ASP A 328 0.90 -26.75 -23.34
CA ASP A 328 1.35 -27.55 -24.48
C ASP A 328 1.39 -26.71 -25.77
N ALA A 329 2.56 -26.66 -26.41
CA ALA A 329 2.77 -25.92 -27.64
C ALA A 329 2.12 -26.60 -28.86
N ASP A 330 1.93 -27.91 -28.82
CA ASP A 330 1.30 -28.67 -29.89
C ASP A 330 0.35 -29.74 -29.33
N THR A 331 -0.91 -29.35 -29.14
CA THR A 331 -1.97 -30.25 -28.64
C THR A 331 -2.29 -31.44 -29.56
N LEU A 332 -1.72 -31.50 -30.77
CA LEU A 332 -1.87 -32.64 -31.68
C LEU A 332 -0.74 -33.67 -31.53
N ALA A 333 0.39 -33.28 -30.92
CA ALA A 333 1.50 -34.18 -30.63
C ALA A 333 1.21 -35.05 -29.39
N ALA A 334 1.88 -36.19 -29.30
CA ALA A 334 1.77 -37.05 -28.12
C ALA A 334 2.65 -36.50 -26.98
N GLY A 335 2.03 -36.22 -25.82
CA GLY A 335 2.71 -35.71 -24.63
C GLY A 335 2.94 -34.20 -24.67
N VAL A 336 3.17 -33.60 -23.51
CA VAL A 336 3.30 -32.15 -23.36
C VAL A 336 4.61 -31.65 -23.99
N GLN A 337 4.52 -30.65 -24.87
CA GLN A 337 5.68 -30.02 -25.51
C GLN A 337 5.93 -28.61 -24.96
N LEU A 338 7.20 -28.22 -24.92
CA LEU A 338 7.61 -26.83 -24.70
C LEU A 338 7.42 -26.00 -25.97
N ASP A 339 7.47 -24.67 -25.81
CA ASP A 339 7.50 -23.74 -26.95
C ASP A 339 8.84 -23.90 -27.72
N GLY A 340 8.96 -23.26 -28.89
CA GLY A 340 10.16 -23.36 -29.73
C GLY A 340 11.42 -22.88 -28.99
N ASN A 341 12.51 -23.65 -29.08
CA ASN A 341 13.80 -23.33 -28.45
C ASN A 341 14.31 -21.94 -28.87
N LEU A 342 15.09 -21.33 -27.98
CA LEU A 342 15.67 -20.00 -28.18
C LEU A 342 16.70 -20.00 -29.30
N ALA A 343 16.49 -19.15 -30.30
CA ALA A 343 17.43 -18.99 -31.42
C ALA A 343 17.37 -17.57 -31.99
N TYR A 344 18.53 -17.02 -32.33
CA TYR A 344 18.60 -15.76 -33.06
C TYR A 344 18.00 -15.89 -34.46
N ARG A 345 17.25 -14.86 -34.87
CA ARG A 345 16.64 -14.80 -36.21
C ARG A 345 17.71 -14.76 -37.30
N ALA A 346 17.43 -15.38 -38.45
CA ALA A 346 18.26 -15.20 -39.65
C ALA A 346 18.42 -13.72 -40.02
N GLY A 347 19.68 -13.27 -40.16
CA GLY A 347 20.04 -11.88 -40.41
C GLY A 347 20.25 -11.02 -39.16
N ASP A 348 20.03 -11.58 -37.96
CA ASP A 348 20.47 -10.95 -36.71
C ASP A 348 22.01 -10.97 -36.60
N ARG A 349 22.60 -9.97 -35.94
CA ARG A 349 24.05 -9.89 -35.71
C ARG A 349 24.62 -11.07 -34.92
N ASN A 350 23.79 -11.71 -34.10
CA ASN A 350 24.16 -12.87 -33.29
C ASN A 350 23.67 -14.19 -33.90
N PHE A 351 23.22 -14.19 -35.17
CA PHE A 351 22.72 -15.39 -35.83
C PHE A 351 23.76 -16.53 -35.84
N GLY A 352 23.32 -17.73 -35.43
CA GLY A 352 24.17 -18.92 -35.34
C GLY A 352 24.85 -19.13 -33.98
N SER A 353 24.81 -18.12 -33.09
CA SER A 353 25.25 -18.26 -31.70
C SER A 353 24.21 -19.02 -30.86
N SER A 354 24.68 -19.71 -29.80
CA SER A 354 23.81 -20.36 -28.81
C SER A 354 23.47 -19.37 -27.68
N PRO A 355 22.21 -18.92 -27.55
CA PRO A 355 21.84 -17.97 -26.51
C PRO A 355 21.80 -18.62 -25.12
N ALA A 356 22.21 -17.87 -24.10
CA ALA A 356 21.99 -18.16 -22.68
C ALA A 356 21.04 -17.11 -22.09
N ALA A 357 19.78 -17.20 -22.48
CA ALA A 357 18.74 -16.25 -22.13
C ALA A 357 18.13 -16.60 -20.76
N VAL A 358 18.38 -15.77 -19.76
CA VAL A 358 18.11 -16.10 -18.34
C VAL A 358 17.41 -14.98 -17.57
N GLY A 359 17.20 -13.81 -18.18
CA GLY A 359 16.33 -12.76 -17.65
C GLY A 359 15.25 -12.48 -18.68
N ALA A 360 13.98 -12.66 -18.33
CA ALA A 360 12.83 -12.42 -19.21
C ALA A 360 11.91 -11.43 -18.51
N ALA A 361 11.35 -10.48 -19.25
CA ALA A 361 10.40 -9.52 -18.71
C ALA A 361 9.45 -8.98 -19.79
N TYR A 362 8.16 -8.89 -19.48
CA TYR A 362 7.14 -8.28 -20.33
C TYR A 362 6.95 -6.79 -20.01
N VAL A 363 6.82 -5.96 -21.04
CA VAL A 363 6.25 -4.60 -20.89
C VAL A 363 4.72 -4.66 -20.83
N ASN A 364 4.10 -3.56 -20.40
CA ASN A 364 2.68 -3.48 -20.06
C ASN A 364 2.27 -4.56 -19.04
N ASN A 365 3.14 -4.83 -18.07
CA ASN A 365 2.99 -5.81 -17.01
C ASN A 365 1.96 -5.39 -15.95
N PHE A 366 0.72 -5.14 -16.37
CA PHE A 366 -0.39 -4.77 -15.50
C PHE A 366 -1.64 -5.56 -15.90
N ALA A 367 -2.54 -5.77 -14.95
CA ALA A 367 -3.79 -6.48 -15.20
C ALA A 367 -4.67 -5.74 -16.24
N GLY A 368 -5.32 -6.46 -17.16
CA GLY A 368 -6.08 -5.84 -18.25
C GLY A 368 -5.26 -5.34 -19.45
N GLY A 369 -3.93 -5.55 -19.46
CA GLY A 369 -3.08 -5.21 -20.60
C GLY A 369 -3.53 -5.89 -21.89
N THR A 370 -3.73 -5.14 -22.97
CA THR A 370 -4.18 -5.66 -24.27
C THR A 370 -3.05 -5.97 -25.25
N SER A 371 -1.81 -5.58 -24.91
CA SER A 371 -0.62 -5.90 -25.69
C SER A 371 0.61 -6.01 -24.79
N THR A 372 1.52 -6.91 -25.11
CA THR A 372 2.79 -7.11 -24.39
C THR A 372 3.93 -7.29 -25.38
N THR A 373 5.14 -6.89 -24.99
CA THR A 373 6.38 -7.24 -25.70
C THR A 373 7.32 -7.94 -24.74
N LEU A 374 7.86 -9.10 -25.14
CA LEU A 374 8.82 -9.83 -24.32
C LEU A 374 10.25 -9.36 -24.62
N PHE A 375 10.93 -8.92 -23.56
CA PHE A 375 12.36 -8.65 -23.57
C PHE A 375 13.09 -9.77 -22.84
N VAL A 376 14.27 -10.11 -23.34
CA VAL A 376 15.13 -11.12 -22.72
C VAL A 376 16.56 -10.60 -22.70
N ILE A 377 17.32 -10.94 -21.67
CA ILE A 377 18.76 -10.70 -21.61
C ILE A 377 19.49 -12.01 -21.88
N ASP A 378 20.33 -12.01 -22.92
CA ASP A 378 21.27 -13.09 -23.21
C ASP A 378 22.60 -12.81 -22.51
N SER A 379 22.88 -13.62 -21.48
CA SER A 379 24.07 -13.53 -20.64
C SER A 379 25.37 -13.93 -21.36
N ASN A 380 25.31 -14.73 -22.44
CA ASN A 380 26.53 -15.11 -23.17
C ASN A 380 27.05 -13.97 -24.05
N SER A 381 26.15 -13.10 -24.50
CA SER A 381 26.46 -12.06 -25.49
C SER A 381 26.35 -10.64 -24.91
N ASP A 382 25.94 -10.49 -23.65
CA ASP A 382 25.63 -9.22 -22.97
C ASP A 382 24.72 -8.31 -23.81
N VAL A 383 23.57 -8.85 -24.21
CA VAL A 383 22.62 -8.13 -25.08
C VAL A 383 21.20 -8.22 -24.55
N LEU A 384 20.49 -7.10 -24.72
CA LEU A 384 19.04 -7.08 -24.67
C LEU A 384 18.49 -7.54 -26.03
N VAL A 385 17.55 -8.46 -26.01
CA VAL A 385 16.85 -8.98 -27.19
C VAL A 385 15.34 -8.88 -27.00
N ARG A 386 14.61 -8.76 -28.11
CA ARG A 386 13.17 -8.93 -28.17
C ARG A 386 12.85 -10.34 -28.65
N GLN A 387 11.99 -11.07 -27.94
CA GLN A 387 11.50 -12.35 -28.41
C GLN A 387 10.25 -12.13 -29.27
N ASP A 388 10.37 -12.30 -30.58
CA ASP A 388 9.29 -12.02 -31.54
C ASP A 388 9.36 -12.94 -32.78
N PRO A 389 8.39 -13.87 -32.97
CA PRO A 389 7.30 -14.18 -32.05
C PRO A 389 7.78 -15.02 -30.84
N PRO A 390 7.20 -14.82 -29.63
CA PRO A 390 7.71 -15.42 -28.40
C PRO A 390 7.61 -16.94 -28.33
N ASN A 391 6.49 -17.52 -28.75
CA ASN A 391 6.27 -18.96 -28.70
C ASN A 391 7.17 -19.75 -29.67
N ASN A 392 7.82 -19.07 -30.64
CA ASN A 392 8.76 -19.71 -31.55
C ASN A 392 10.21 -19.61 -31.05
N GLY A 393 10.45 -18.93 -29.92
CA GLY A 393 11.80 -18.74 -29.37
C GLY A 393 12.69 -17.79 -30.16
N VAL A 394 12.13 -17.00 -31.08
CA VAL A 394 12.91 -16.18 -32.01
C VAL A 394 13.44 -14.93 -31.31
N LEU A 395 14.77 -14.77 -31.28
CA LEU A 395 15.45 -13.63 -30.66
C LEU A 395 15.87 -12.58 -31.72
N ASN A 396 15.54 -11.32 -31.45
CA ASN A 396 15.95 -10.16 -32.25
C ASN A 396 16.74 -9.20 -31.37
N SER A 397 18.00 -8.98 -31.71
CA SER A 397 18.93 -8.15 -30.95
C SER A 397 18.54 -6.67 -30.97
N ILE A 398 18.47 -6.06 -29.79
CA ILE A 398 18.23 -4.61 -29.64
C ILE A 398 19.57 -3.88 -29.53
N GLY A 399 20.39 -4.25 -28.55
CA GLY A 399 21.70 -3.64 -28.35
C GLY A 399 22.48 -4.31 -27.22
N SER A 400 23.73 -3.91 -27.07
CA SER A 400 24.58 -4.40 -25.97
C SER A 400 24.23 -3.71 -24.66
N LEU A 401 24.34 -4.45 -23.57
CA LEU A 401 24.24 -3.94 -22.20
C LEU A 401 25.32 -2.89 -21.90
N GLY A 402 26.46 -2.92 -22.59
CA GLY A 402 27.57 -2.00 -22.32
C GLY A 402 28.36 -2.33 -21.05
N VAL A 403 28.05 -3.45 -20.40
CA VAL A 403 28.76 -4.05 -19.27
C VAL A 403 29.05 -5.51 -19.58
N ASP A 404 30.13 -6.04 -19.00
CA ASP A 404 30.53 -7.45 -19.09
C ASP A 404 29.91 -8.20 -17.91
N ALA A 405 28.70 -8.72 -18.10
CA ALA A 405 27.94 -9.35 -17.03
C ALA A 405 28.25 -10.85 -16.99
N THR A 406 29.01 -11.26 -15.96
CA THR A 406 29.33 -12.67 -15.74
C THR A 406 28.12 -13.53 -15.41
N SER A 407 27.04 -12.90 -14.91
CA SER A 407 25.76 -13.55 -14.69
C SER A 407 24.62 -12.53 -14.73
N VAL A 408 23.45 -12.99 -15.18
CA VAL A 408 22.19 -12.26 -15.09
C VAL A 408 21.36 -12.98 -14.04
N LEU A 409 21.17 -12.32 -12.91
CA LEU A 409 20.60 -12.89 -11.70
C LEU A 409 19.07 -12.65 -11.62
N GLY A 410 18.57 -11.73 -12.44
CA GLY A 410 17.15 -11.43 -12.58
C GLY A 410 16.95 -10.24 -13.52
N PHE A 411 15.80 -10.18 -14.17
CA PHE A 411 15.40 -9.06 -15.02
C PHE A 411 13.90 -8.94 -14.91
N ASP A 412 13.42 -7.73 -14.63
CA ASP A 412 11.99 -7.48 -14.46
C ASP A 412 11.67 -6.07 -14.97
N ILE A 413 10.45 -5.93 -15.48
CA ILE A 413 9.87 -4.69 -15.96
C ILE A 413 8.57 -4.45 -15.20
N ARG A 414 8.57 -3.39 -14.41
CA ARG A 414 7.35 -2.86 -13.81
C ARG A 414 6.75 -1.79 -14.69
N SER A 415 5.52 -2.01 -15.13
CA SER A 415 4.72 -1.01 -15.84
C SER A 415 3.81 -0.28 -14.86
N ILE A 416 4.00 1.03 -14.71
CA ILE A 416 3.06 1.89 -13.98
C ILE A 416 2.50 2.83 -15.03
N GLY A 417 1.21 2.66 -15.36
CA GLY A 417 0.40 3.30 -16.42
C GLY A 417 1.19 3.87 -17.60
N GLY A 418 1.70 2.94 -18.42
CA GLY A 418 2.36 3.24 -19.68
C GLY A 418 3.83 3.64 -19.57
N ARG A 419 4.39 3.78 -18.37
CA ARG A 419 5.84 3.93 -18.16
C ARG A 419 6.44 2.62 -17.67
N GLU A 420 7.54 2.24 -18.31
CA GLU A 420 8.32 1.05 -17.98
C GLU A 420 9.49 1.40 -17.05
N VAL A 421 9.56 0.69 -15.92
CA VAL A 421 10.74 0.63 -15.04
C VAL A 421 11.38 -0.74 -15.27
N ALA A 422 12.38 -0.77 -16.15
CA ALA A 422 13.11 -1.97 -16.50
C ALA A 422 14.43 -2.04 -15.72
N VAL A 423 14.59 -3.08 -14.89
CA VAL A 423 15.79 -3.27 -14.06
C VAL A 423 16.29 -4.70 -14.15
N ALA A 424 17.61 -4.85 -14.15
CA ALA A 424 18.26 -6.14 -14.09
C ALA A 424 19.19 -6.21 -12.88
N ALA A 425 19.23 -7.38 -12.26
CA ALA A 425 20.28 -7.78 -11.35
C ALA A 425 21.40 -8.43 -12.16
N LEU A 426 22.56 -7.79 -12.23
CA LEU A 426 23.71 -8.28 -12.98
C LEU A 426 24.89 -8.50 -12.03
N GLU A 427 25.66 -9.55 -12.27
CA GLU A 427 26.96 -9.73 -11.62
C GLU A 427 28.06 -9.19 -12.54
N VAL A 428 28.69 -8.09 -12.13
CA VAL A 428 29.79 -7.45 -12.86
C VAL A 428 31.00 -7.40 -11.94
N GLY A 429 32.10 -8.05 -12.34
CA GLY A 429 33.32 -8.11 -11.51
C GLY A 429 33.14 -8.81 -10.15
N GLY A 430 32.21 -9.78 -10.06
CA GLY A 430 31.93 -10.53 -8.84
C GLY A 430 31.01 -9.82 -7.83
N VAL A 431 30.41 -8.69 -8.22
CA VAL A 431 29.48 -7.92 -7.38
C VAL A 431 28.09 -7.93 -8.00
N SER A 432 27.09 -8.33 -7.22
CA SER A 432 25.67 -8.22 -7.61
C SER A 432 25.21 -6.76 -7.53
N GLY A 433 24.89 -6.19 -8.68
CA GLY A 433 24.42 -4.82 -8.83
C GLY A 433 23.02 -4.74 -9.45
N LEU A 434 22.28 -3.71 -9.09
CA LEU A 434 21.05 -3.32 -9.78
C LEU A 434 21.41 -2.37 -10.92
N TYR A 435 20.84 -2.62 -12.10
CA TYR A 435 21.04 -1.82 -13.30
C TYR A 435 19.71 -1.42 -13.90
N ASN A 436 19.55 -0.15 -14.26
CA ASN A 436 18.44 0.27 -15.13
C ASN A 436 18.75 -0.12 -16.57
N ILE A 437 17.79 -0.74 -17.26
CA ILE A 437 17.94 -1.21 -18.63
C ILE A 437 17.16 -0.33 -19.59
N ASN A 438 17.84 0.29 -20.56
CA ASN A 438 17.17 1.03 -21.61
C ASN A 438 16.58 0.06 -22.65
N LEU A 439 15.26 -0.10 -22.66
CA LEU A 439 14.57 -1.04 -23.56
C LEU A 439 14.70 -0.72 -25.06
N THR A 440 15.09 0.50 -25.41
CA THR A 440 15.27 0.94 -26.80
C THR A 440 16.69 0.68 -27.31
N THR A 441 17.70 0.87 -26.45
CA THR A 441 19.12 0.77 -26.86
C THR A 441 19.83 -0.45 -26.31
N GLY A 442 19.25 -1.14 -25.33
CA GLY A 442 19.85 -2.23 -24.58
C GLY A 442 20.83 -1.81 -23.49
N GLN A 443 21.22 -0.53 -23.40
CA GLN A 443 22.26 -0.08 -22.45
C GLN A 443 21.83 -0.25 -20.99
N ALA A 444 22.72 -0.80 -20.17
CA ALA A 444 22.60 -0.93 -18.73
C ALA A 444 23.30 0.24 -18.02
N SER A 445 22.69 0.76 -16.96
CA SER A 445 23.26 1.82 -16.13
C SER A 445 23.18 1.43 -14.66
N PHE A 446 24.32 1.46 -13.97
CA PHE A 446 24.43 1.02 -12.58
C PHE A 446 23.62 1.93 -11.65
N ALA A 447 22.74 1.33 -10.84
CA ALA A 447 21.92 2.02 -9.85
C ALA A 447 22.47 1.86 -8.42
N GLY A 448 23.13 0.73 -8.11
CA GLY A 448 23.73 0.47 -6.80
C GLY A 448 23.91 -1.03 -6.55
N GLN A 449 24.61 -1.40 -5.48
CA GLN A 449 24.66 -2.80 -5.05
C GLN A 449 23.32 -3.22 -4.45
N ILE A 450 22.96 -4.49 -4.56
CA ILE A 450 21.71 -5.01 -4.01
C ILE A 450 21.97 -5.58 -2.61
N ALA A 451 21.15 -5.19 -1.63
CA ALA A 451 21.15 -5.77 -0.29
C ALA A 451 22.55 -5.87 0.35
N GLY A 452 23.30 -4.76 0.36
CA GLY A 452 24.66 -4.71 0.91
C GLY A 452 25.70 -5.48 0.10
N GLY A 453 25.43 -5.79 -1.17
CA GLY A 453 26.29 -6.60 -2.03
C GLY A 453 26.09 -8.11 -1.90
N ARG A 454 24.96 -8.54 -1.33
CA ARG A 454 24.61 -9.96 -1.23
C ARG A 454 24.44 -10.58 -2.62
N GLN A 455 24.86 -11.83 -2.77
CA GLN A 455 24.53 -12.60 -3.97
C GLN A 455 23.02 -12.84 -4.04
N ILE A 456 22.47 -12.63 -5.24
CA ILE A 456 21.06 -12.87 -5.53
C ILE A 456 20.92 -13.74 -6.77
N ASN A 457 19.79 -14.40 -6.94
CA ASN A 457 19.49 -15.28 -8.07
C ASN A 457 18.02 -15.18 -8.54
N GLY A 458 17.32 -14.13 -8.11
CA GLY A 458 16.03 -13.72 -8.65
C GLY A 458 15.75 -12.28 -8.30
N LEU A 459 14.98 -11.60 -9.13
CA LEU A 459 14.54 -10.22 -8.93
C LEU A 459 13.07 -10.14 -9.32
N ALA A 460 12.25 -9.53 -8.47
CA ALA A 460 10.84 -9.29 -8.74
C ALA A 460 10.42 -7.89 -8.25
N LEU A 461 9.62 -7.19 -9.05
CA LEU A 461 9.09 -5.88 -8.78
C LEU A 461 7.60 -5.99 -8.45
N PRO A 462 7.18 -5.63 -7.24
CA PRO A 462 5.76 -5.58 -6.92
C PRO A 462 5.06 -4.51 -7.75
N LEU A 463 3.82 -4.81 -8.15
CA LEU A 463 2.94 -3.96 -8.95
C LEU A 463 1.81 -3.38 -8.07
N PRO A 464 1.37 -2.13 -8.29
CA PRO A 464 0.12 -1.65 -7.70
C PRO A 464 -1.06 -2.47 -8.23
N THR A 465 -1.83 -3.09 -7.33
CA THR A 465 -3.11 -3.76 -7.65
C THR A 465 -4.30 -2.98 -7.12
N ALA A 466 -4.02 -1.97 -6.30
CA ALA A 466 -4.99 -1.05 -5.75
C ALA A 466 -4.41 0.38 -5.76
N TYR A 467 -5.29 1.34 -5.95
CA TYR A 467 -5.01 2.76 -5.89
C TYR A 467 -5.95 3.42 -4.91
N ALA A 468 -5.42 4.40 -4.20
CA ALA A 468 -6.22 5.26 -3.34
C ALA A 468 -5.71 6.69 -3.42
N LEU A 469 -6.47 7.62 -2.86
CA LEU A 469 -6.12 9.03 -2.81
C LEU A 469 -5.62 9.40 -1.43
N THR A 470 -4.73 10.38 -1.35
CA THR A 470 -4.27 10.99 -0.11
C THR A 470 -3.90 12.45 -0.39
N VAL A 471 -3.62 13.21 0.66
CA VAL A 471 -2.93 14.50 0.51
C VAL A 471 -1.48 14.33 0.95
N ARG A 472 -0.54 14.74 0.10
CA ARG A 472 0.90 14.79 0.42
C ARG A 472 1.46 16.13 0.00
N ASN A 473 2.22 16.77 0.89
CA ASN A 473 2.80 18.11 0.66
C ASN A 473 1.76 19.14 0.18
N GLY A 474 0.53 19.06 0.72
CA GLY A 474 -0.59 19.93 0.35
C GLY A 474 -1.23 19.65 -1.02
N ALA A 475 -0.83 18.59 -1.72
CA ALA A 475 -1.39 18.21 -3.03
C ALA A 475 -2.21 16.91 -2.94
N GLU A 476 -3.35 16.89 -3.63
CA GLU A 476 -4.10 15.66 -3.93
C GLU A 476 -3.18 14.69 -4.67
N THR A 477 -3.09 13.46 -4.18
CA THR A 477 -2.08 12.50 -4.62
C THR A 477 -2.68 11.11 -4.73
N ILE A 478 -2.39 10.43 -5.85
CA ILE A 478 -2.75 9.03 -6.07
C ILE A 478 -1.61 8.16 -5.55
N VAL A 479 -1.92 7.28 -4.62
CA VAL A 479 -1.01 6.26 -4.11
C VAL A 479 -1.40 4.90 -4.65
N GLY A 480 -0.45 4.22 -5.28
CA GLY A 480 -0.62 2.84 -5.72
C GLY A 480 0.06 1.88 -4.75
N PHE A 481 -0.61 0.80 -4.39
CA PHE A 481 -0.08 -0.24 -3.51
C PHE A 481 -0.56 -1.63 -3.95
N ASN A 482 0.12 -2.66 -3.45
CA ASN A 482 -0.28 -4.04 -3.66
C ASN A 482 -1.24 -4.44 -2.51
N GLU A 483 -2.37 -5.06 -2.82
CA GLU A 483 -3.38 -5.44 -1.82
C GLU A 483 -2.98 -6.58 -0.87
N ALA A 484 -2.11 -7.50 -1.30
CA ALA A 484 -1.44 -8.43 -0.39
C ALA A 484 -0.35 -7.68 0.43
N ALA A 485 0.15 -6.62 -0.19
CA ALA A 485 1.18 -5.66 0.13
C ALA A 485 0.90 -4.33 0.88
N PRO A 486 -0.25 -3.99 1.50
CA PRO A 486 -0.77 -2.60 1.50
C PRO A 486 0.12 -1.54 2.18
N ARG A 487 0.96 -1.96 3.13
CA ARG A 487 1.93 -1.08 3.81
C ARG A 487 2.95 -0.48 2.84
N ALA A 488 3.30 -1.19 1.77
CA ALA A 488 4.26 -0.71 0.77
C ALA A 488 3.54 0.13 -0.30
N ILE A 489 3.76 1.44 -0.28
CA ILE A 489 3.32 2.35 -1.34
C ILE A 489 4.31 2.28 -2.51
N LEU A 490 3.83 1.80 -3.65
CA LEU A 490 4.60 1.49 -4.86
C LEU A 490 4.62 2.63 -5.88
N SER A 491 3.63 3.50 -5.86
CA SER A 491 3.60 4.75 -6.63
C SER A 491 2.98 5.87 -5.81
N ASP A 492 3.39 7.10 -6.09
CA ASP A 492 2.97 8.29 -5.37
C ASP A 492 2.96 9.49 -6.31
N THR A 493 1.79 9.83 -6.84
CA THR A 493 1.68 10.73 -7.98
C THR A 493 0.72 11.87 -7.67
N ALA A 494 1.23 13.10 -7.63
CA ALA A 494 0.39 14.28 -7.45
C ALA A 494 -0.58 14.45 -8.63
N VAL A 495 -1.85 14.69 -8.32
CA VAL A 495 -2.90 14.95 -9.31
C VAL A 495 -2.78 16.38 -9.81
N THR A 496 -2.80 16.54 -11.13
CA THR A 496 -2.77 17.83 -11.83
C THR A 496 -3.98 17.97 -12.74
N GLY A 497 -4.35 19.18 -13.13
CA GLY A 497 -5.48 19.42 -14.05
C GLY A 497 -6.87 19.49 -13.41
N LEU A 498 -6.97 19.38 -12.08
CA LEU A 498 -8.20 19.70 -11.33
C LEU A 498 -8.49 21.21 -11.36
N GLN A 499 -9.74 21.60 -11.10
CA GLN A 499 -10.05 23.03 -10.94
C GLN A 499 -9.40 23.58 -9.66
N PRO A 500 -9.07 24.89 -9.61
CA PRO A 500 -8.48 25.50 -8.41
C PRO A 500 -9.33 25.25 -7.15
N GLY A 501 -8.71 24.69 -6.11
CA GLY A 501 -9.36 24.38 -4.83
C GLY A 501 -10.23 23.10 -4.84
N GLU A 502 -10.24 22.36 -5.95
CA GLU A 502 -10.96 21.09 -6.06
C GLU A 502 -10.13 19.92 -5.54
N SER A 503 -10.80 18.96 -4.92
CA SER A 503 -10.24 17.70 -4.43
C SER A 503 -11.02 16.53 -5.03
N LEU A 504 -10.47 15.33 -5.00
CA LEU A 504 -11.20 14.13 -5.41
C LEU A 504 -11.95 13.51 -4.21
N LEU A 505 -13.11 12.91 -4.46
CA LEU A 505 -13.98 12.30 -3.44
C LEU A 505 -14.01 10.76 -3.55
N GLY A 506 -13.87 10.22 -4.75
CA GLY A 506 -13.87 8.79 -5.04
C GLY A 506 -13.25 8.53 -6.40
N ILE A 507 -12.75 7.32 -6.62
CA ILE A 507 -12.10 6.88 -7.85
C ILE A 507 -12.50 5.46 -8.18
N ASP A 508 -12.54 5.11 -9.46
CA ASP A 508 -12.70 3.73 -9.92
C ASP A 508 -12.20 3.60 -11.38
N PHE A 509 -11.78 2.40 -11.77
CA PHE A 509 -11.36 2.07 -13.13
C PHE A 509 -12.55 1.69 -14.01
N ARG A 510 -12.62 2.26 -15.22
CA ARG A 510 -13.65 1.92 -16.20
C ARG A 510 -13.33 0.60 -16.91
N PRO A 511 -14.14 -0.46 -16.79
CA PRO A 511 -13.91 -1.75 -17.46
C PRO A 511 -13.72 -1.67 -18.97
N ALA A 512 -14.42 -0.74 -19.63
CA ALA A 512 -14.41 -0.61 -21.08
C ALA A 512 -13.07 -0.11 -21.67
N ASN A 513 -12.25 0.61 -20.89
CA ASN A 513 -11.01 1.21 -21.41
C ASN A 513 -9.82 1.18 -20.44
N GLY A 514 -10.00 0.71 -19.20
CA GLY A 514 -8.94 0.62 -18.20
C GLY A 514 -8.45 1.95 -17.64
N LEU A 515 -9.12 3.07 -17.93
CA LEU A 515 -8.76 4.39 -17.38
C LEU A 515 -9.35 4.57 -15.98
N LEU A 516 -8.59 5.23 -15.10
CA LEU A 516 -9.08 5.66 -13.79
C LEU A 516 -9.97 6.89 -13.97
N TYR A 517 -11.14 6.89 -13.33
CA TYR A 517 -11.98 8.07 -13.24
C TYR A 517 -12.09 8.52 -11.79
N GLY A 518 -12.29 9.82 -11.60
CA GLY A 518 -12.46 10.41 -10.27
C GLY A 518 -13.60 11.42 -10.21
N LEU A 519 -14.31 11.43 -9.09
CA LEU A 519 -15.31 12.43 -8.76
C LEU A 519 -14.65 13.62 -8.07
N GLY A 520 -14.72 14.80 -8.68
CA GLY A 520 -14.27 16.05 -8.08
C GLY A 520 -15.29 16.63 -7.09
N SER A 521 -14.80 17.29 -6.03
CA SER A 521 -15.61 17.94 -4.98
C SER A 521 -16.45 19.10 -5.50
N SER A 522 -16.17 19.59 -6.71
CA SER A 522 -16.98 20.59 -7.40
C SER A 522 -18.08 19.99 -8.30
N ASN A 523 -18.44 18.72 -8.10
CA ASN A 523 -19.42 17.98 -8.92
C ASN A 523 -18.99 17.85 -10.38
N ARG A 524 -17.76 17.39 -10.60
CA ARG A 524 -17.19 17.14 -11.93
C ARG A 524 -16.66 15.72 -12.01
N LEU A 525 -16.65 15.17 -13.21
CA LEU A 525 -16.04 13.87 -13.48
C LEU A 525 -14.70 14.11 -14.18
N TYR A 526 -13.68 13.37 -13.77
CA TYR A 526 -12.35 13.41 -14.37
C TYR A 526 -11.95 12.02 -14.85
N ALA A 527 -11.29 11.94 -16.01
CA ALA A 527 -10.45 10.81 -16.38
C ALA A 527 -9.03 11.16 -15.97
N ILE A 528 -8.38 10.27 -15.23
CA ILE A 528 -7.09 10.51 -14.58
C ILE A 528 -6.11 9.43 -15.01
N ASP A 529 -4.91 9.85 -15.39
CA ASP A 529 -3.80 8.93 -15.53
C ASP A 529 -3.15 8.71 -14.15
N PRO A 530 -3.19 7.49 -13.58
CA PRO A 530 -2.66 7.22 -12.24
C PRO A 530 -1.13 7.38 -12.12
N VAL A 531 -0.41 7.55 -13.23
CA VAL A 531 1.06 7.62 -13.27
C VAL A 531 1.56 9.03 -13.36
N THR A 532 0.96 9.79 -14.25
CA THR A 532 1.31 11.20 -14.44
C THR A 532 0.49 12.10 -13.52
N GLY A 533 -0.64 11.59 -13.01
CA GLY A 533 -1.60 12.34 -12.22
C GLY A 533 -2.40 13.32 -13.07
N ALA A 534 -2.23 13.31 -14.39
CA ALA A 534 -2.91 14.22 -15.29
C ALA A 534 -4.42 13.90 -15.30
N ALA A 535 -5.22 14.79 -14.71
CA ALA A 535 -6.67 14.73 -14.75
C ALA A 535 -7.19 15.57 -15.92
N SER A 536 -8.10 14.99 -16.69
CA SER A 536 -8.84 15.65 -17.75
C SER A 536 -10.33 15.63 -17.42
N GLN A 537 -10.97 16.80 -17.42
CA GLN A 537 -12.40 16.86 -17.13
C GLN A 537 -13.17 16.14 -18.24
N VAL A 538 -14.10 15.28 -17.84
CA VAL A 538 -15.08 14.65 -18.71
C VAL A 538 -16.30 15.57 -18.83
N GLY A 539 -16.67 15.91 -20.06
CA GLY A 539 -17.70 16.92 -20.32
C GLY A 539 -17.20 18.36 -20.13
N SER A 540 -18.11 19.32 -20.16
CA SER A 540 -17.78 20.76 -20.21
C SER A 540 -18.14 21.56 -18.94
N GLY A 541 -18.75 20.94 -17.93
CA GLY A 541 -19.29 21.66 -16.77
C GLY A 541 -19.50 20.79 -15.53
N GLN A 542 -20.00 21.40 -14.47
CA GLN A 542 -20.47 20.70 -13.27
C GLN A 542 -21.74 19.89 -13.60
N PHE A 543 -22.07 18.92 -12.76
CA PHE A 543 -23.32 18.19 -12.86
C PHE A 543 -24.52 19.14 -12.79
N ALA A 544 -25.51 18.89 -13.64
CA ALA A 544 -26.72 19.71 -13.74
C ALA A 544 -27.54 19.74 -12.43
N VAL A 545 -27.42 18.67 -11.64
CA VAL A 545 -27.97 18.58 -10.28
C VAL A 545 -26.79 18.45 -9.32
N PRO A 546 -26.59 19.40 -8.39
CA PRO A 546 -25.52 19.31 -7.40
C PRO A 546 -25.70 18.10 -6.50
N LEU A 547 -24.60 17.41 -6.19
CA LEU A 547 -24.59 16.39 -5.15
C LEU A 547 -24.36 17.05 -3.80
N THR A 548 -25.03 16.54 -2.78
CA THR A 548 -24.78 16.93 -1.39
C THR A 548 -23.37 16.48 -1.00
N PRO A 549 -22.55 17.37 -0.42
CA PRO A 549 -21.22 17.01 0.07
C PRO A 549 -21.26 15.88 1.10
N GLY A 550 -20.24 15.03 1.10
CA GLY A 550 -20.09 13.90 2.02
C GLY A 550 -19.27 12.78 1.38
N ALA A 551 -19.12 11.69 2.13
CA ALA A 551 -18.53 10.46 1.59
C ALA A 551 -19.38 9.89 0.45
N VAL A 552 -18.73 9.22 -0.50
CA VAL A 552 -19.35 8.71 -1.73
C VAL A 552 -18.93 7.27 -2.01
N GLY A 553 -19.89 6.46 -2.45
CA GLY A 553 -19.59 5.26 -3.23
C GLY A 553 -19.57 5.62 -4.71
N PHE A 554 -18.54 5.22 -5.43
CA PHE A 554 -18.30 5.56 -6.83
C PHE A 554 -17.77 4.33 -7.55
N ASP A 555 -18.53 3.75 -8.49
CA ASP A 555 -18.16 2.47 -9.10
C ASP A 555 -18.77 2.26 -10.50
N PHE A 556 -18.05 1.62 -11.41
CA PHE A 556 -18.49 1.34 -12.76
C PHE A 556 -19.38 0.10 -12.84
N ASN A 557 -20.55 0.26 -13.47
CA ASN A 557 -21.33 -0.87 -13.94
C ASN A 557 -20.91 -1.25 -15.37
N PRO A 558 -20.19 -2.37 -15.57
CA PRO A 558 -19.73 -2.78 -16.90
C PRO A 558 -20.85 -3.16 -17.88
N THR A 559 -22.02 -3.58 -17.39
CA THR A 559 -23.10 -4.09 -18.28
C THR A 559 -23.74 -2.97 -19.11
N VAL A 560 -23.89 -1.79 -18.52
CA VAL A 560 -24.52 -0.62 -19.14
C VAL A 560 -23.54 0.52 -19.37
N ASP A 561 -22.29 0.33 -18.95
CA ASP A 561 -21.21 1.31 -19.01
C ASP A 561 -21.64 2.67 -18.42
N ARG A 562 -22.02 2.62 -17.15
CA ARG A 562 -22.42 3.78 -16.35
C ARG A 562 -21.73 3.73 -15.00
N ILE A 563 -21.44 4.90 -14.46
CA ILE A 563 -20.91 5.01 -13.10
C ILE A 563 -22.09 5.10 -12.15
N ARG A 564 -22.12 4.25 -11.13
CA ARG A 564 -23.00 4.41 -9.97
C ARG A 564 -22.33 5.38 -9.01
N LEU A 565 -23.10 6.35 -8.54
CA LEU A 565 -22.70 7.22 -7.45
C LEU A 565 -23.80 7.20 -6.39
N VAL A 566 -23.40 6.87 -5.17
CA VAL A 566 -24.23 6.96 -3.96
C VAL A 566 -23.50 7.80 -2.93
N ASN A 567 -24.20 8.44 -1.99
CA ASN A 567 -23.54 9.24 -0.98
C ASN A 567 -24.20 9.16 0.39
N GLN A 568 -23.52 9.77 1.37
CA GLN A 568 -23.94 9.81 2.77
C GLN A 568 -25.29 10.51 2.99
N ALA A 569 -25.72 11.36 2.04
CA ALA A 569 -27.04 12.01 2.07
C ALA A 569 -28.17 11.10 1.54
N GLY A 570 -27.87 9.86 1.14
CA GLY A 570 -28.83 8.91 0.59
C GLY A 570 -29.19 9.17 -0.87
N GLN A 571 -28.43 10.02 -1.59
CA GLN A 571 -28.61 10.20 -3.03
C GLN A 571 -28.10 8.97 -3.78
N ASN A 572 -28.76 8.67 -4.90
CA ASN A 572 -28.44 7.57 -5.78
C ASN A 572 -28.53 8.08 -7.22
N VAL A 573 -27.43 8.00 -7.98
CA VAL A 573 -27.39 8.55 -9.34
C VAL A 573 -26.55 7.65 -10.25
N ARG A 574 -26.78 7.81 -11.55
CA ARG A 574 -25.90 7.28 -12.59
C ARG A 574 -25.23 8.42 -13.34
N LEU A 575 -23.96 8.28 -13.66
CA LEU A 575 -23.23 9.20 -14.54
C LEU A 575 -22.90 8.52 -15.86
N ASN A 576 -22.90 9.30 -16.93
CA ASN A 576 -22.38 8.89 -18.23
C ASN A 576 -20.87 9.16 -18.31
N PRO A 577 -20.02 8.14 -18.45
CA PRO A 577 -18.57 8.29 -18.43
C PRO A 577 -17.97 8.94 -19.69
N ASP A 578 -18.74 9.09 -20.76
CA ASP A 578 -18.29 9.75 -21.99
C ASP A 578 -18.65 11.25 -21.99
N THR A 579 -19.77 11.63 -21.37
CA THR A 579 -20.27 13.01 -21.37
C THR A 579 -20.11 13.74 -20.04
N GLY A 580 -19.87 13.02 -18.95
CA GLY A 580 -19.82 13.57 -17.58
C GLY A 580 -21.19 14.00 -17.04
N ALA A 581 -22.28 13.73 -17.77
CA ALA A 581 -23.63 14.12 -17.38
C ALA A 581 -24.28 13.08 -16.46
N ILE A 582 -25.15 13.54 -15.57
CA ILE A 582 -26.09 12.66 -14.85
C ILE A 582 -27.04 12.03 -15.87
N VAL A 583 -27.26 10.72 -15.73
CA VAL A 583 -28.27 9.99 -16.49
C VAL A 583 -29.63 10.31 -15.90
N ASP A 584 -30.48 10.95 -16.71
CA ASP A 584 -31.86 11.25 -16.34
C ASP A 584 -32.66 9.95 -16.18
N SER A 585 -33.21 9.73 -14.99
CA SER A 585 -34.02 8.56 -14.68
C SER A 585 -35.39 8.61 -15.35
N ASP A 586 -35.89 9.80 -15.70
CA ASP A 586 -37.18 10.01 -16.35
C ASP A 586 -37.12 11.11 -17.40
N THR A 587 -36.82 10.71 -18.64
CA THR A 587 -36.72 11.61 -19.80
C THR A 587 -38.03 12.28 -20.20
N LEU A 588 -39.16 11.94 -19.57
CA LEU A 588 -40.47 12.54 -19.85
C LEU A 588 -40.75 13.75 -18.97
N THR A 589 -40.10 13.84 -17.81
CA THR A 589 -40.21 14.98 -16.89
C THR A 589 -39.10 15.98 -17.22
N GLY A 590 -39.46 17.22 -17.57
CA GLY A 590 -38.46 18.23 -17.95
C GLY A 590 -37.43 18.50 -16.85
N GLY A 591 -36.15 18.55 -17.22
CA GLY A 591 -35.02 18.65 -16.28
C GLY A 591 -34.34 17.29 -16.05
N VAL A 592 -33.24 17.26 -15.31
CA VAL A 592 -32.55 15.98 -14.99
C VAL A 592 -33.11 15.43 -13.69
N GLN A 593 -33.69 14.23 -13.73
CA GLN A 593 -34.14 13.51 -12.54
C GLN A 593 -33.08 12.51 -12.07
N LEU A 594 -32.90 12.41 -10.75
CA LEU A 594 -32.02 11.44 -10.12
C LEU A 594 -32.71 10.07 -10.03
N ASP A 595 -31.93 9.00 -9.94
CA ASP A 595 -32.47 7.68 -9.58
C ASP A 595 -33.12 7.73 -8.17
N GLY A 596 -33.91 6.71 -7.83
CA GLY A 596 -34.60 6.68 -6.53
C GLY A 596 -33.60 6.72 -5.36
N ASN A 597 -33.83 7.62 -4.40
CA ASN A 597 -33.02 7.73 -3.18
C ASN A 597 -32.90 6.41 -2.44
N LEU A 598 -31.82 6.24 -1.70
CA LEU A 598 -31.55 5.05 -0.93
C LEU A 598 -32.60 4.83 0.15
N ALA A 599 -33.16 3.62 0.19
CA ALA A 599 -34.10 3.20 1.21
C ALA A 599 -34.09 1.68 1.37
N TYR A 600 -34.15 1.21 2.62
CA TYR A 600 -34.34 -0.20 2.92
C TYR A 600 -35.70 -0.69 2.42
N ARG A 601 -35.71 -1.87 1.78
CA ARG A 601 -36.94 -2.46 1.25
C ARG A 601 -37.95 -2.75 2.37
N ALA A 602 -39.23 -2.79 2.00
CA ALA A 602 -40.25 -3.34 2.88
C ALA A 602 -39.91 -4.79 3.29
N GLY A 603 -39.94 -5.07 4.59
CA GLY A 603 -39.59 -6.38 5.15
C GLY A 603 -38.09 -6.61 5.38
N ASP A 604 -37.24 -5.62 5.07
CA ASP A 604 -35.85 -5.62 5.55
C ASP A 604 -35.80 -5.34 7.06
N PRO A 605 -34.88 -5.96 7.83
CA PRO A 605 -34.70 -5.65 9.25
C PRO A 605 -34.47 -4.17 9.55
N ASN A 606 -33.88 -3.44 8.59
CA ASN A 606 -33.52 -2.03 8.75
C ASN A 606 -34.52 -1.06 8.12
N VAL A 607 -35.71 -1.52 7.71
CA VAL A 607 -36.74 -0.67 7.09
C VAL A 607 -37.06 0.57 7.95
N GLY A 608 -37.05 1.74 7.32
CA GLY A 608 -37.33 3.02 7.98
C GLY A 608 -36.13 3.70 8.66
N ASN A 609 -34.98 3.04 8.77
CA ASN A 609 -33.75 3.69 9.23
C ASN A 609 -33.17 4.62 8.16
N PRO A 610 -32.51 5.73 8.56
CA PRO A 610 -31.79 6.59 7.63
C PRO A 610 -30.58 5.86 7.05
N THR A 611 -30.32 6.08 5.76
CA THR A 611 -29.18 5.47 5.04
C THR A 611 -28.03 6.45 4.91
N ALA A 612 -26.79 5.99 5.02
CA ALA A 612 -25.59 6.78 4.76
C ALA A 612 -24.56 5.95 3.97
N ALA A 613 -24.66 6.00 2.64
CA ALA A 613 -23.79 5.21 1.76
C ALA A 613 -22.41 5.85 1.59
N VAL A 614 -21.36 5.08 1.87
CA VAL A 614 -19.96 5.54 1.87
C VAL A 614 -19.06 4.74 0.93
N GLY A 615 -19.58 3.66 0.33
CA GLY A 615 -18.86 2.80 -0.60
C GLY A 615 -19.83 2.05 -1.51
N ALA A 616 -19.41 1.77 -2.74
CA ALA A 616 -20.19 1.03 -3.72
C ALA A 616 -19.25 0.16 -4.56
N GLY A 617 -19.69 -1.04 -4.95
CA GLY A 617 -18.90 -1.96 -5.77
C GLY A 617 -19.76 -2.96 -6.52
N TYR A 618 -19.52 -3.15 -7.81
CA TYR A 618 -20.17 -4.16 -8.64
C TYR A 618 -19.33 -5.44 -8.73
N VAL A 619 -19.97 -6.60 -8.57
CA VAL A 619 -19.39 -7.88 -9.00
C VAL A 619 -19.47 -8.03 -10.52
N ASN A 620 -18.70 -8.96 -11.07
CA ASN A 620 -18.45 -9.12 -12.50
C ASN A 620 -17.91 -7.83 -13.15
N ASN A 621 -16.98 -7.15 -12.49
CA ASN A 621 -16.38 -5.89 -12.93
C ASN A 621 -15.35 -6.10 -14.06
N PHE A 622 -15.79 -6.56 -15.22
CA PHE A 622 -14.94 -6.79 -16.40
C PHE A 622 -15.66 -6.43 -17.71
N ALA A 623 -14.88 -6.14 -18.76
CA ALA A 623 -15.44 -5.76 -20.06
C ALA A 623 -16.26 -6.92 -20.67
N GLY A 624 -17.50 -6.62 -21.10
CA GLY A 624 -18.40 -7.61 -21.70
C GLY A 624 -19.18 -8.47 -20.70
N ALA A 625 -19.17 -8.12 -19.41
CA ALA A 625 -20.04 -8.74 -18.42
C ALA A 625 -21.53 -8.64 -18.83
N THR A 626 -22.27 -9.74 -18.67
CA THR A 626 -23.70 -9.84 -19.04
C THR A 626 -24.64 -9.66 -17.83
N SER A 627 -24.09 -9.67 -16.62
CA SER A 627 -24.84 -9.45 -15.37
C SER A 627 -23.93 -8.85 -14.30
N THR A 628 -24.45 -7.93 -13.50
CA THR A 628 -23.75 -7.34 -12.34
C THR A 628 -24.65 -7.35 -11.12
N THR A 629 -24.07 -7.23 -9.94
CA THR A 629 -24.80 -7.02 -8.67
C THR A 629 -24.07 -5.94 -7.88
N LEU A 630 -24.83 -4.94 -7.42
CA LEU A 630 -24.28 -3.82 -6.67
C LEU A 630 -24.32 -4.09 -5.17
N PHE A 631 -23.17 -3.92 -4.53
CA PHE A 631 -23.02 -3.87 -3.09
C PHE A 631 -22.72 -2.44 -2.66
N VAL A 632 -23.25 -2.06 -1.50
CA VAL A 632 -23.06 -0.74 -0.89
C VAL A 632 -22.73 -0.93 0.59
N ILE A 633 -21.89 -0.06 1.13
CA ILE A 633 -21.65 0.01 2.58
C ILE A 633 -22.49 1.16 3.15
N ASP A 634 -23.34 0.84 4.12
CA ASP A 634 -24.09 1.82 4.90
C ASP A 634 -23.37 2.08 6.23
N SER A 635 -22.80 3.28 6.36
CA SER A 635 -22.07 3.75 7.53
C SER A 635 -22.93 4.08 8.73
N ASN A 636 -24.25 4.29 8.57
CA ASN A 636 -25.11 4.56 9.72
C ASN A 636 -25.34 3.32 10.58
N LEU A 637 -25.32 2.14 9.96
CA LEU A 637 -25.66 0.87 10.59
C LEU A 637 -24.50 -0.13 10.56
N ASP A 638 -23.36 0.24 10.00
CA ASP A 638 -22.17 -0.61 9.82
C ASP A 638 -22.50 -1.94 9.12
N VAL A 639 -23.28 -1.88 8.03
CA VAL A 639 -23.73 -3.06 7.29
C VAL A 639 -23.31 -3.02 5.83
N LEU A 640 -23.05 -4.21 5.29
CA LEU A 640 -23.06 -4.43 3.86
C LEU A 640 -24.50 -4.66 3.40
N VAL A 641 -24.88 -3.99 2.32
CA VAL A 641 -26.20 -4.12 1.70
C VAL A 641 -26.08 -4.41 0.20
N ARG A 642 -27.06 -5.10 -0.35
CA ARG A 642 -27.24 -5.26 -1.80
C ARG A 642 -28.28 -4.27 -2.30
N GLN A 643 -27.95 -3.50 -3.35
CA GLN A 643 -28.91 -2.62 -4.00
C GLN A 643 -29.66 -3.39 -5.11
N ASP A 644 -30.95 -3.68 -4.88
CA ASP A 644 -31.74 -4.54 -5.77
C ASP A 644 -33.24 -4.19 -5.70
N PRO A 645 -33.81 -3.56 -6.76
CA PRO A 645 -33.12 -3.07 -7.96
C PRO A 645 -32.34 -1.77 -7.73
N PRO A 646 -31.18 -1.57 -8.38
CA PRO A 646 -30.28 -0.45 -8.09
C PRO A 646 -30.85 0.93 -8.43
N ASN A 647 -31.53 1.08 -9.57
CA ASN A 647 -32.06 2.38 -10.01
C ASN A 647 -33.20 2.91 -9.11
N ASN A 648 -33.78 2.06 -8.27
CA ASN A 648 -34.81 2.48 -7.31
C ASN A 648 -34.23 2.78 -5.92
N GLY A 649 -32.92 2.64 -5.74
CA GLY A 649 -32.25 2.87 -4.45
C GLY A 649 -32.57 1.82 -3.38
N VAL A 650 -33.12 0.66 -3.77
CA VAL A 650 -33.66 -0.31 -2.81
C VAL A 650 -32.53 -1.12 -2.17
N LEU A 651 -32.38 -0.99 -0.85
CA LEU A 651 -31.35 -1.69 -0.07
C LEU A 651 -31.90 -2.98 0.56
N ASN A 652 -31.09 -4.03 0.51
CA ASN A 652 -31.33 -5.33 1.11
C ASN A 652 -30.15 -5.68 2.01
N THR A 653 -30.36 -5.79 3.32
CA THR A 653 -29.29 -6.04 4.29
C THR A 653 -28.69 -7.44 4.09
N ILE A 654 -27.36 -7.51 4.00
CA ILE A 654 -26.61 -8.78 3.98
C ILE A 654 -26.17 -9.14 5.40
N GLY A 655 -25.49 -8.21 6.07
CA GLY A 655 -25.03 -8.41 7.42
C GLY A 655 -24.08 -7.32 7.90
N PRO A 656 -23.74 -7.34 9.20
CA PRO A 656 -22.86 -6.35 9.80
C PRO A 656 -21.41 -6.53 9.33
N LEU A 657 -20.70 -5.42 9.19
CA LEU A 657 -19.27 -5.38 8.89
C LEU A 657 -18.45 -5.85 10.09
N GLY A 658 -18.90 -5.56 11.31
CA GLY A 658 -18.17 -5.88 12.54
C GLY A 658 -17.01 -4.92 12.85
N VAL A 659 -16.93 -3.83 12.10
CA VAL A 659 -16.06 -2.66 12.30
C VAL A 659 -16.91 -1.41 12.05
N ASP A 660 -16.54 -0.29 12.66
CA ASP A 660 -17.19 1.01 12.44
C ASP A 660 -16.97 1.46 10.99
N ALA A 661 -18.05 1.77 10.28
CA ALA A 661 -18.03 2.17 8.88
C ALA A 661 -18.21 3.68 8.66
N SER A 662 -18.36 4.46 9.72
CA SER A 662 -18.29 5.94 9.65
C SER A 662 -16.96 6.45 9.10
N SER A 663 -15.96 5.57 9.06
CA SER A 663 -14.59 5.77 8.62
C SER A 663 -14.20 4.95 7.38
N VAL A 664 -15.18 4.44 6.62
CA VAL A 664 -14.90 3.84 5.31
C VAL A 664 -14.49 4.93 4.34
N LEU A 665 -13.28 4.78 3.82
CA LEU A 665 -12.61 5.73 2.94
C LEU A 665 -12.83 5.38 1.46
N GLY A 666 -13.06 4.10 1.16
CA GLY A 666 -13.39 3.59 -0.18
C GLY A 666 -13.73 2.11 -0.15
N PHE A 667 -14.45 1.64 -1.16
CA PHE A 667 -14.85 0.23 -1.32
C PHE A 667 -14.91 -0.08 -2.81
N ASP A 668 -14.36 -1.22 -3.21
CA ASP A 668 -14.37 -1.67 -4.61
C ASP A 668 -14.30 -3.22 -4.67
N ILE A 669 -14.75 -3.79 -5.78
CA ILE A 669 -14.79 -5.22 -6.06
C ILE A 669 -14.10 -5.51 -7.40
N ARG A 670 -13.09 -6.37 -7.35
CA ARG A 670 -12.44 -6.93 -8.54
C ARG A 670 -12.92 -8.35 -8.81
N SER A 671 -13.22 -8.64 -10.08
CA SER A 671 -13.67 -9.97 -10.52
C SER A 671 -12.62 -10.66 -11.38
N VAL A 672 -12.23 -11.89 -11.02
CA VAL A 672 -11.17 -12.66 -11.70
C VAL A 672 -11.58 -14.11 -11.85
N GLY A 673 -11.77 -14.57 -13.09
CA GLY A 673 -12.10 -15.98 -13.36
C GLY A 673 -13.35 -16.49 -12.62
N GLY A 674 -14.31 -15.60 -12.34
CA GLY A 674 -15.53 -15.90 -11.57
C GLY A 674 -15.38 -15.81 -10.04
N ASN A 675 -14.22 -15.40 -9.53
CA ASN A 675 -14.01 -15.11 -8.11
C ASN A 675 -14.04 -13.60 -7.86
N GLU A 676 -14.64 -13.19 -6.75
CA GLU A 676 -14.79 -11.80 -6.36
C GLU A 676 -13.85 -11.45 -5.20
N THR A 677 -13.08 -10.38 -5.36
CA THR A 677 -12.23 -9.80 -4.32
C THR A 677 -12.83 -8.45 -3.95
N ALA A 678 -13.48 -8.37 -2.78
CA ALA A 678 -14.13 -7.17 -2.30
C ALA A 678 -13.31 -6.53 -1.18
N LEU A 679 -12.79 -5.32 -1.42
CA LEU A 679 -11.87 -4.65 -0.52
C LEU A 679 -12.44 -3.28 -0.12
N ALA A 680 -12.23 -2.91 1.14
CA ALA A 680 -12.52 -1.58 1.65
C ALA A 680 -11.28 -0.98 2.31
N ALA A 681 -11.04 0.30 2.05
CA ALA A 681 -10.15 1.11 2.86
C ALA A 681 -10.97 1.66 4.02
N ILE A 682 -10.58 1.35 5.26
CA ILE A 682 -11.29 1.76 6.47
C ILE A 682 -10.26 2.34 7.44
N ASP A 683 -10.54 3.54 7.94
CA ASP A 683 -9.77 4.13 9.02
C ASP A 683 -10.29 3.61 10.37
N VAL A 684 -9.43 3.03 11.19
CA VAL A 684 -9.82 2.60 12.54
C VAL A 684 -8.85 3.19 13.52
N GLY A 685 -9.29 4.23 14.23
CA GLY A 685 -8.46 4.93 15.21
C GLY A 685 -7.34 5.75 14.58
N GLY A 686 -7.59 6.40 13.45
CA GLY A 686 -6.60 7.21 12.73
C GLY A 686 -5.61 6.40 11.91
N VAL A 687 -5.84 5.09 11.78
CA VAL A 687 -5.01 4.19 10.99
C VAL A 687 -5.80 3.68 9.79
N SER A 688 -5.48 4.20 8.61
CA SER A 688 -6.04 3.74 7.34
C SER A 688 -5.52 2.33 7.00
N SER A 689 -6.43 1.35 6.97
CA SER A 689 -6.13 -0.06 6.70
C SER A 689 -7.03 -0.64 5.62
N LEU A 690 -6.52 -1.66 4.93
CA LEU A 690 -7.25 -2.42 3.93
C LEU A 690 -7.95 -3.60 4.59
N TYR A 691 -9.23 -3.80 4.26
CA TYR A 691 -10.07 -4.89 4.76
C TYR A 691 -10.66 -5.68 3.60
N ASN A 692 -10.72 -6.99 3.77
CA ASN A 692 -11.52 -7.87 2.92
C ASN A 692 -12.95 -7.93 3.45
N ILE A 693 -13.93 -7.73 2.57
CA ILE A 693 -15.35 -7.71 2.87
C ILE A 693 -16.01 -8.99 2.33
N ASN A 694 -16.56 -9.81 3.23
CA ASN A 694 -17.25 -11.01 2.82
C ASN A 694 -18.64 -10.69 2.24
N LEU A 695 -18.79 -10.74 0.91
CA LEU A 695 -20.03 -10.38 0.21
C LEU A 695 -21.26 -11.24 0.59
N THR A 696 -21.08 -12.37 1.27
CA THR A 696 -22.20 -13.24 1.71
C THR A 696 -22.67 -12.93 3.13
N THR A 697 -21.76 -12.50 4.00
CA THR A 697 -22.05 -12.30 5.43
C THR A 697 -21.95 -10.84 5.89
N GLY A 698 -21.37 -9.98 5.07
CA GLY A 698 -21.03 -8.59 5.41
C GLY A 698 -19.72 -8.43 6.18
N ARG A 699 -19.19 -9.48 6.83
CA ARG A 699 -18.06 -9.31 7.75
C ARG A 699 -16.79 -8.78 7.08
N ALA A 700 -16.19 -7.77 7.70
CA ALA A 700 -14.87 -7.25 7.39
C ALA A 700 -13.78 -8.04 8.11
N SER A 701 -12.63 -8.20 7.45
CA SER A 701 -11.42 -8.84 7.99
C SER A 701 -10.20 -8.05 7.56
N ILE A 702 -9.34 -7.69 8.51
CA ILE A 702 -8.17 -6.85 8.22
C ILE A 702 -7.18 -7.60 7.32
N VAL A 703 -6.71 -6.93 6.27
CA VAL A 703 -5.63 -7.39 5.40
C VAL A 703 -4.30 -6.76 5.86
N GLY A 704 -4.32 -5.46 6.16
CA GLY A 704 -3.20 -4.75 6.73
C GLY A 704 -3.28 -3.25 6.53
N GLN A 705 -2.42 -2.52 7.25
CA GLN A 705 -2.28 -1.06 7.14
C GLN A 705 -1.89 -0.63 5.72
N ILE A 706 -2.45 0.49 5.25
CA ILE A 706 -2.09 1.10 3.96
C ILE A 706 -1.02 2.16 4.22
N GLY A 707 0.14 2.03 3.58
CA GLY A 707 1.26 2.94 3.81
C GLY A 707 1.72 2.99 5.27
N ASP A 708 2.04 4.20 5.76
CA ASP A 708 2.31 4.48 7.18
C ASP A 708 1.06 4.48 8.05
N GLY A 709 -0.12 4.27 7.49
CA GLY A 709 -1.42 4.33 8.15
C GLY A 709 -1.84 5.69 8.68
N ARG A 710 -0.96 6.70 8.75
CA ARG A 710 -1.25 8.03 9.29
C ARG A 710 -1.66 9.03 8.20
N SER A 711 -1.34 8.73 6.94
CA SER A 711 -1.91 9.43 5.80
C SER A 711 -3.40 9.08 5.67
N SER A 712 -4.30 10.05 5.90
CA SER A 712 -5.75 9.86 5.65
C SER A 712 -5.96 9.50 4.18
N ILE A 713 -6.30 8.24 3.93
CA ILE A 713 -6.63 7.76 2.58
C ILE A 713 -8.10 8.13 2.25
N LYS A 714 -8.44 8.24 0.96
CA LYS A 714 -9.83 8.33 0.46
C LYS A 714 -9.95 7.71 -0.92
N GLY A 715 -11.13 7.21 -1.26
CA GLY A 715 -11.33 6.36 -2.43
C GLY A 715 -10.55 5.05 -2.35
N LEU A 716 -10.98 4.06 -3.13
CA LEU A 716 -10.25 2.84 -3.37
C LEU A 716 -10.66 2.36 -4.76
N ALA A 717 -9.67 2.04 -5.60
CA ALA A 717 -9.88 1.47 -6.92
C ALA A 717 -8.92 0.30 -7.13
N LEU A 718 -9.44 -0.87 -7.46
CA LEU A 718 -8.73 -2.09 -7.77
C LEU A 718 -8.48 -2.15 -9.27
N THR A 719 -7.29 -2.58 -9.67
CA THR A 719 -6.97 -2.71 -11.09
C THR A 719 -7.83 -3.79 -11.73
N LEU A 720 -8.38 -3.52 -12.91
CA LEU A 720 -9.15 -4.47 -13.71
C LEU A 720 -8.23 -5.55 -14.31
N ILE A 721 -8.78 -6.72 -14.67
CA ILE A 721 -8.03 -7.84 -15.28
C ILE A 721 -8.56 -8.17 -16.67
#